data_AF-A0A1M3IHE4-F1
#
_entry.id   AF-A0A1M3IHE4-F1
#
_cell.length_a   1.000
_cell.length_b   1.000
_cell.length_c   1.000
_cell.angle_alpha   90.00
_cell.angle_beta   90.00
_cell.angle_gamma   90.00
#
_symmetry.space_group_name_H-M   'P 1'
#
loop_
_entity.id
_entity.type
_entity.pdbx_description
1 polymer ?
#
loop_
_entity_poly.entity_id
_entity_poly.type
_entity_poly.pdbx_seq_one_letter_code
_entity_poly.pdbx_strand_id
1 'polypeptide(L)'
;MTQFKDKRITRSLVYLVVPILLSNQASAQLTIKEQPVNRWLNIEEEQFQQGQYKVAEQSGAIYLSLQDIDLHHINYTAVDKASYYKSVAALKADDSFSVDNATRYLNSTANPAYKQRTAYAIAQHYFRQNEFAKAIQYYEMAGIYNLSNREIADAKFELAYCYFNMKRFDKAEPLLQAIKEVDGKYYMPGNYYYGLLAYNQNDYKNALQSFERIQNEPQYKDIVPYYIAEIYYFMGQRDRALSEAKSLLQRPDKLYYDNELHLLAAQVFFEKHQYRDALPYFEYYYQHVDRIRKEDLYEMAYCYYDGKEWNKAIDKFKQLSNTQDSLAQTAMYLLGDCYLKTGDKKSARNAFGICADMRFNDGQREAALLLAAKLSYEMGYNDEALGRINDLLASYPNTEYRDEAKTIMSDLLIKTNNYVTAYDALQEVTHKNEAYDRVMQKVAFGYAMLQLQKGDYGKAEELLNESLIHSVDTRYELVADFWKGELAYKMHRFDDALIYTEKFINKYSQARRVEELSPAATLQNAYINMGYAAMEQKDFKAAQSYFNKVQLQPSDSATAVNAVLREADAVFMQKDYNRAITLYDRVIAVNGPDADYAKYQKALILGVLGRRAEESVILNSLMSSKSGYAANARYEQSLIYIEDDKYQQAITTLQPLTDDKGDRRLAAKAWMKLGFAYQQMNNDDKAIEAYKHIVAEYAGSEERNGALDALKSLYIEHNQPDMYSALLKENNITGVDDNSLDSAYYSAAETQFAAGKWANARQAFNQYLEKYPNGTFVNKAHFYKAESDMQMGETKEALAEYKTVLNSSWSDFTERSAAKAANIAYQQKNYEEALSYYGILRSSALAKQNLQEAYAGLMRSSYELKKYSDATSFADTLSTLPDVDEQLTNEALLYKARALQADSNIDAAINIYKQLAGSKRSAIAAEADYYIAQGQYKEAKYKEAEETINNAIKLAGGDDKMVVKSYMLLADILVAEKDFFNAKALLQSIVRNSKVAEVKQQASDKLAEVKALENKNSKLKQD
;
A
#
# COMPACT_ATOMS: atom_id res chain seq x y z
N MET A 1 47.26 -0.92 -97.50
CA MET A 1 46.64 -0.36 -98.71
C MET A 1 46.14 1.04 -98.36
N THR A 2 46.95 2.07 -98.65
CA THR A 2 46.80 3.00 -99.81
C THR A 2 45.65 3.99 -99.61
N GLN A 3 45.97 5.25 -99.28
CA GLN A 3 45.96 6.44 -100.19
C GLN A 3 44.54 7.05 -100.32
N PHE A 4 44.26 8.35 -100.26
CA PHE A 4 44.93 9.55 -100.77
C PHE A 4 44.26 10.82 -100.14
N LYS A 5 45.01 11.79 -99.59
CA LYS A 5 45.39 13.15 -100.13
C LYS A 5 44.48 14.30 -99.62
N ASP A 6 45.04 15.24 -98.83
CA ASP A 6 45.60 16.57 -99.22
C ASP A 6 44.48 17.62 -99.50
N LYS A 7 44.55 18.92 -99.19
CA LYS A 7 45.56 19.82 -98.59
C LYS A 7 44.90 21.20 -98.38
N ARG A 8 45.35 21.90 -97.33
CA ARG A 8 45.78 23.32 -97.22
C ARG A 8 44.95 24.49 -97.80
N ILE A 9 44.63 25.43 -96.90
CA ILE A 9 45.08 26.85 -96.80
C ILE A 9 45.02 27.70 -98.10
N THR A 10 44.34 28.88 -98.15
CA THR A 10 44.83 30.26 -97.87
C THR A 10 43.88 31.38 -98.40
N ARG A 11 43.68 32.44 -97.58
CA ARG A 11 43.72 33.92 -97.82
C ARG A 11 42.90 34.68 -98.91
N SER A 12 42.27 35.75 -98.40
CA SER A 12 42.31 37.19 -98.84
C SER A 12 41.25 37.80 -99.78
N LEU A 13 40.45 38.72 -99.19
CA LEU A 13 40.15 40.14 -99.52
C LEU A 13 39.80 40.63 -100.96
N VAL A 14 38.96 41.70 -100.95
CA VAL A 14 38.92 42.91 -101.81
C VAL A 14 37.93 42.99 -102.99
N TYR A 15 36.86 43.78 -102.74
CA TYR A 15 36.38 44.99 -103.44
C TYR A 15 35.62 44.98 -104.82
N LEU A 16 34.45 45.65 -104.75
CA LEU A 16 34.00 46.86 -105.49
C LEU A 16 33.33 46.76 -106.89
N VAL A 17 32.31 47.64 -107.00
CA VAL A 17 31.79 48.46 -108.13
C VAL A 17 30.52 48.02 -108.89
N VAL A 18 29.40 48.76 -108.66
CA VAL A 18 28.54 49.66 -109.52
C VAL A 18 28.55 49.37 -111.07
N PRO A 19 27.53 49.66 -111.97
CA PRO A 19 26.54 50.79 -112.01
C PRO A 19 25.10 50.61 -112.67
N ILE A 20 24.16 51.51 -112.30
CA ILE A 20 23.32 52.50 -113.10
C ILE A 20 22.09 52.11 -113.99
N LEU A 21 20.90 52.60 -113.55
CA LEU A 21 19.77 53.41 -114.14
C LEU A 21 19.18 53.22 -115.58
N LEU A 22 17.83 53.08 -115.70
CA LEU A 22 16.83 54.07 -116.23
C LEU A 22 15.40 53.52 -116.59
N SER A 23 14.37 54.22 -116.08
CA SER A 23 13.00 54.61 -116.58
C SER A 23 11.84 53.66 -117.03
N ASN A 24 10.71 53.86 -116.33
CA ASN A 24 9.28 54.06 -116.72
C ASN A 24 8.25 52.92 -116.98
N GLN A 25 7.37 52.80 -115.97
CA GLN A 25 5.88 52.72 -115.92
C GLN A 25 5.11 51.67 -116.74
N ALA A 26 4.61 50.67 -116.00
CA ALA A 26 3.28 50.09 -116.15
C ALA A 26 2.65 49.91 -114.75
N SER A 27 1.36 50.22 -114.60
CA SER A 27 0.61 50.08 -113.35
C SER A 27 0.47 48.61 -112.96
N ALA A 28 0.96 48.25 -111.77
CA ALA A 28 0.75 46.95 -111.15
C ALA A 28 0.19 47.14 -109.72
N GLN A 29 -0.86 46.38 -109.43
CA GLN A 29 -1.46 46.24 -108.09
C GLN A 29 -0.40 45.77 -107.09
N LEU A 30 -0.12 46.60 -106.08
CA LEU A 30 0.72 46.20 -104.94
C LEU A 30 -0.06 45.22 -104.06
N THR A 31 0.48 44.01 -103.91
CA THR A 31 0.06 43.01 -102.93
C THR A 31 0.09 43.58 -101.51
N ILE A 32 -0.91 43.20 -100.68
CA ILE A 32 -1.14 43.59 -99.26
C ILE A 32 0.11 43.46 -98.35
N LYS A 33 1.15 42.76 -98.79
CA LYS A 33 2.40 42.48 -98.08
C LYS A 33 3.36 43.69 -97.95
N GLU A 34 3.14 44.80 -98.67
CA GLU A 34 4.04 45.98 -98.65
C GLU A 34 3.37 47.29 -98.18
N GLN A 35 2.34 47.22 -97.33
CA GLN A 35 1.90 48.42 -96.59
C GLN A 35 2.87 48.76 -95.44
N PRO A 36 3.29 50.03 -95.27
CA PRO A 36 4.27 50.45 -94.25
C PRO A 36 3.94 50.01 -92.81
N VAL A 37 2.65 49.88 -92.50
CA VAL A 37 2.15 49.52 -91.17
C VAL A 37 2.44 48.05 -90.82
N ASN A 38 2.42 47.11 -91.78
CA ASN A 38 2.66 45.68 -91.53
C ASN A 38 4.14 45.33 -91.28
N ARG A 39 5.07 46.27 -91.49
CA ARG A 39 6.50 46.09 -91.20
C ARG A 39 6.74 45.88 -89.70
N TRP A 40 6.05 46.63 -88.84
CA TRP A 40 6.22 46.54 -87.38
C TRP A 40 5.73 45.21 -86.81
N LEU A 41 4.66 44.63 -87.35
CA LEU A 41 4.17 43.31 -86.96
C LEU A 41 5.18 42.20 -87.32
N ASN A 42 5.80 42.27 -88.50
CA ASN A 42 6.82 41.30 -88.89
C ASN A 42 8.08 41.42 -88.01
N ILE A 43 8.48 42.65 -87.67
CA ILE A 43 9.60 42.94 -86.76
C ILE A 43 9.29 42.40 -85.35
N GLU A 44 8.08 42.65 -84.83
CA GLU A 44 7.62 42.13 -83.55
C GLU A 44 7.69 40.60 -83.50
N GLU A 45 7.16 39.93 -84.51
CA GLU A 45 7.17 38.47 -84.59
C GLU A 45 8.59 37.91 -84.66
N GLU A 46 9.47 38.52 -85.47
CA GLU A 46 10.87 38.12 -85.57
C GLU A 46 11.60 38.33 -84.24
N GLN A 47 11.43 39.49 -83.60
CA GLN A 47 12.02 39.79 -82.30
C GLN A 47 11.52 38.83 -81.21
N PHE A 48 10.23 38.52 -81.23
CA PHE A 48 9.64 37.55 -80.30
C PHE A 48 10.24 36.16 -80.49
N GLN A 49 10.40 35.70 -81.73
CA GLN A 49 11.01 34.41 -82.05
C GLN A 49 12.50 34.35 -81.68
N GLN A 50 13.22 35.48 -81.80
CA GLN A 50 14.62 35.62 -81.37
C GLN A 50 14.79 35.79 -79.86
N GLY A 51 13.70 35.81 -79.08
CA GLY A 51 13.72 35.98 -77.62
C GLY A 51 13.97 37.41 -77.15
N GLN A 52 13.89 38.41 -78.03
CA GLN A 52 14.07 39.83 -77.74
C GLN A 52 12.74 40.46 -77.24
N TYR A 53 12.20 39.92 -76.15
CA TYR A 53 10.82 40.18 -75.72
C TYR A 53 10.53 41.67 -75.44
N LYS A 54 11.43 42.40 -74.79
CA LYS A 54 11.23 43.82 -74.51
C LYS A 54 11.12 44.68 -75.77
N VAL A 55 11.88 44.34 -76.81
CA VAL A 55 11.85 45.06 -78.09
C VAL A 55 10.65 44.61 -78.92
N ALA A 56 10.31 43.32 -78.86
CA ALA A 56 9.09 42.78 -79.49
C ALA A 56 7.83 43.48 -78.97
N GLU A 57 7.71 43.66 -77.65
CA GLU A 57 6.61 44.39 -77.03
C GLU A 57 6.51 45.83 -77.53
N GLN A 58 7.65 46.53 -77.64
CA GLN A 58 7.70 47.90 -78.17
C GLN A 58 7.25 47.95 -79.64
N SER A 59 7.75 47.03 -80.48
CA SER A 59 7.36 46.92 -81.88
C SER A 59 5.87 46.64 -82.05
N GLY A 60 5.30 45.76 -81.22
CA GLY A 60 3.86 45.48 -81.18
C GLY A 60 3.03 46.67 -80.71
N ALA A 61 3.50 47.41 -79.71
CA ALA A 61 2.85 48.63 -79.25
C ALA A 61 2.83 49.72 -80.34
N ILE A 62 3.91 49.84 -81.11
CA ILE A 62 3.99 50.74 -82.27
C ILE A 62 3.02 50.29 -83.37
N TYR A 63 2.95 49.00 -83.66
CA TYR A 63 1.99 48.48 -84.64
C TYR A 63 0.54 48.78 -84.25
N LEU A 64 0.17 48.50 -82.99
CA LEU A 64 -1.19 48.69 -82.50
C LEU A 64 -1.60 50.18 -82.48
N SER A 65 -0.69 51.10 -82.12
CA SER A 65 -1.00 52.53 -82.12
C SER A 65 -1.19 53.12 -83.52
N LEU A 66 -0.55 52.54 -84.53
CA LEU A 66 -0.74 52.92 -85.94
C LEU A 66 -2.09 52.43 -86.51
N GLN A 67 -2.64 51.34 -85.97
CA GLN A 67 -3.96 50.82 -86.37
C GLN A 67 -5.13 51.65 -85.80
N ASP A 68 -4.96 52.28 -84.64
CA ASP A 68 -5.96 53.19 -84.05
C ASP A 68 -6.18 54.48 -84.88
N ILE A 69 -5.26 54.80 -85.80
CA ILE A 69 -5.27 56.02 -86.62
C ILE A 69 -5.90 55.77 -88.02
N ASP A 70 -5.86 54.55 -88.54
CA ASP A 70 -6.36 54.19 -89.87
C ASP A 70 -7.75 53.51 -89.81
N LEU A 71 -8.77 54.32 -89.54
CA LEU A 71 -10.15 53.86 -89.25
C LEU A 71 -10.87 53.13 -90.40
N HIS A 72 -10.33 53.13 -91.62
CA HIS A 72 -11.04 52.64 -92.81
C HIS A 72 -10.70 51.19 -93.20
N HIS A 73 -9.62 50.59 -92.67
CA HIS A 73 -9.20 49.21 -92.99
C HIS A 73 -8.49 48.47 -91.83
N ILE A 74 -9.15 48.30 -90.67
CA ILE A 74 -8.58 47.53 -89.54
C ILE A 74 -8.48 46.04 -89.90
N ASN A 75 -7.27 45.50 -89.92
CA ASN A 75 -7.03 44.07 -90.05
C ASN A 75 -7.10 43.39 -88.67
N TYR A 76 -8.30 42.99 -88.25
CA TYR A 76 -8.54 42.38 -86.95
C TYR A 76 -7.65 41.16 -86.66
N THR A 77 -7.29 40.36 -87.68
CA THR A 77 -6.40 39.20 -87.48
C THR A 77 -4.95 39.59 -87.21
N ALA A 78 -4.50 40.69 -87.82
CA ALA A 78 -3.15 41.21 -87.61
C ALA A 78 -3.04 41.99 -86.29
N VAL A 79 -4.10 42.70 -85.90
CA VAL A 79 -4.26 43.32 -84.57
C VAL A 79 -4.27 42.26 -83.47
N ASP A 80 -4.99 41.15 -83.64
CA ASP A 80 -5.03 40.04 -82.69
C ASP A 80 -3.65 39.36 -82.58
N LYS A 81 -2.96 39.14 -83.71
CA LYS A 81 -1.60 38.59 -83.76
C LYS A 81 -0.58 39.50 -83.05
N ALA A 82 -0.63 40.81 -83.28
CA ALA A 82 0.23 41.79 -82.60
C ALA A 82 -0.08 41.85 -81.10
N SER A 83 -1.37 41.88 -80.74
CA SER A 83 -1.80 41.89 -79.34
C SER A 83 -1.34 40.63 -78.60
N TYR A 84 -1.35 39.47 -79.26
CA TYR A 84 -0.79 38.22 -78.72
C TYR A 84 0.71 38.34 -78.45
N TYR A 85 1.52 38.70 -79.45
CA TYR A 85 2.97 38.76 -79.29
C TYR A 85 3.37 39.79 -78.24
N LYS A 86 2.79 41.00 -78.29
CA LYS A 86 2.98 42.03 -77.27
C LYS A 86 2.65 41.53 -75.87
N SER A 87 1.48 40.92 -75.68
CA SER A 87 1.03 40.48 -74.35
C SER A 87 1.92 39.37 -73.77
N VAL A 88 2.31 38.39 -74.61
CA VAL A 88 3.21 37.32 -74.17
C VAL A 88 4.64 37.81 -74.02
N ALA A 89 5.09 38.76 -74.85
CA ALA A 89 6.39 39.39 -74.72
C ALA A 89 6.52 40.14 -73.40
N ALA A 90 5.50 40.93 -73.01
CA ALA A 90 5.45 41.63 -71.73
C ALA A 90 5.54 40.65 -70.55
N LEU A 91 4.81 39.53 -70.60
CA LEU A 91 4.89 38.47 -69.58
C LEU A 91 6.27 37.81 -69.48
N LYS A 92 6.97 37.67 -70.61
CA LYS A 92 8.32 37.09 -70.67
C LYS A 92 9.41 38.09 -70.31
N ALA A 93 9.17 39.38 -70.48
CA ALA A 93 10.05 40.48 -70.08
C ALA A 93 9.90 40.86 -68.59
N ASP A 94 8.90 40.31 -67.90
CA ASP A 94 8.54 40.60 -66.50
C ASP A 94 8.18 42.08 -66.27
N ASP A 95 7.50 42.69 -67.25
CA ASP A 95 7.12 44.10 -67.21
C ASP A 95 5.96 44.34 -66.21
N SER A 96 5.91 45.55 -65.64
CA SER A 96 4.85 45.96 -64.71
C SER A 96 3.48 45.90 -65.38
N PHE A 97 2.46 45.34 -64.72
CA PHE A 97 1.10 45.11 -65.26
C PHE A 97 1.00 44.09 -66.42
N SER A 98 2.07 43.35 -66.72
CA SER A 98 2.09 42.33 -67.79
C SER A 98 1.02 41.25 -67.63
N VAL A 99 0.76 40.81 -66.40
CA VAL A 99 -0.29 39.81 -66.09
C VAL A 99 -1.68 40.32 -66.35
N ASP A 100 -2.00 41.55 -65.93
CA ASP A 100 -3.32 42.16 -66.16
C ASP A 100 -3.57 42.36 -67.66
N ASN A 101 -2.54 42.84 -68.39
CA ASN A 101 -2.62 43.03 -69.84
C ASN A 101 -2.81 41.70 -70.58
N ALA A 102 -2.05 40.67 -70.23
CA ALA A 102 -2.19 39.36 -70.84
C ALA A 102 -3.52 38.67 -70.48
N THR A 103 -4.04 38.88 -69.26
CA THR A 103 -5.35 38.35 -68.84
C THR A 103 -6.49 39.06 -69.57
N ARG A 104 -6.39 40.39 -69.77
CA ARG A 104 -7.34 41.14 -70.61
C ARG A 104 -7.33 40.63 -72.04
N TYR A 105 -6.14 40.42 -72.62
CA TYR A 105 -6.00 39.85 -73.96
C TYR A 105 -6.57 38.43 -74.07
N LEU A 106 -6.25 37.56 -73.10
CA LEU A 106 -6.78 36.20 -73.01
C LEU A 106 -8.31 36.14 -73.03
N ASN A 107 -8.96 37.13 -72.39
CA ASN A 107 -10.41 37.24 -72.30
C ASN A 107 -11.05 37.88 -73.55
N SER A 108 -10.29 38.63 -74.35
CA SER A 108 -10.81 39.33 -75.55
C SER A 108 -10.55 38.60 -76.86
N THR A 109 -9.50 37.77 -76.95
CA THR A 109 -9.19 37.05 -78.19
C THR A 109 -10.18 35.91 -78.48
N ALA A 110 -10.65 35.82 -79.72
CA ALA A 110 -11.47 34.72 -80.21
C ALA A 110 -10.62 33.56 -80.79
N ASN A 111 -9.31 33.75 -80.96
CA ASN A 111 -8.41 32.76 -81.54
C ASN A 111 -8.04 31.69 -80.50
N PRO A 112 -8.44 30.41 -80.68
CA PRO A 112 -8.16 29.36 -79.70
C PRO A 112 -6.67 29.12 -79.46
N ALA A 113 -5.83 29.28 -80.49
CA ALA A 113 -4.38 29.07 -80.38
C ALA A 113 -3.73 30.18 -79.55
N TYR A 114 -4.10 31.45 -79.78
CA TYR A 114 -3.59 32.55 -78.97
C TYR A 114 -4.11 32.48 -77.54
N LYS A 115 -5.37 32.13 -77.33
CA LYS A 115 -5.93 31.91 -75.99
C LYS A 115 -5.12 30.87 -75.20
N GLN A 116 -4.88 29.70 -75.79
CA GLN A 116 -4.12 28.63 -75.14
C GLN A 116 -2.65 29.01 -74.88
N ARG A 117 -1.98 29.64 -75.85
CA ARG A 117 -0.58 30.05 -75.71
C ARG A 117 -0.39 31.21 -74.72
N THR A 118 -1.33 32.14 -74.65
CA THR A 118 -1.34 33.19 -73.62
C THR A 118 -1.60 32.60 -72.24
N ALA A 119 -2.56 31.68 -72.11
CA ALA A 119 -2.79 30.97 -70.84
C ALA A 119 -1.53 30.23 -70.38
N TYR A 120 -0.83 29.53 -71.28
CA TYR A 120 0.45 28.87 -70.96
C TYR A 120 1.49 29.87 -70.44
N ALA A 121 1.66 31.02 -71.10
CA ALA A 121 2.60 32.05 -70.67
C ALA A 121 2.25 32.64 -69.29
N ILE A 122 0.96 32.87 -69.00
CA ILE A 122 0.47 33.31 -67.69
C ILE A 122 0.76 32.24 -66.63
N ALA A 123 0.51 30.97 -66.96
CA ALA A 123 0.78 29.85 -66.07
C ALA A 123 2.26 29.76 -65.69
N GLN A 124 3.16 29.92 -66.67
CA GLN A 124 4.61 29.95 -66.44
C GLN A 124 5.04 31.15 -65.59
N HIS A 125 4.40 32.31 -65.76
CA HIS A 125 4.65 33.46 -64.90
C HIS A 125 4.30 33.14 -63.45
N TYR A 126 3.08 32.66 -63.17
CA TYR A 126 2.67 32.30 -61.81
C TYR A 126 3.48 31.13 -61.22
N PHE A 127 3.88 30.16 -62.05
CA PHE A 127 4.75 29.06 -61.64
C PHE A 127 6.09 29.57 -61.09
N ARG A 128 6.73 30.53 -61.79
CA ARG A 128 8.00 31.12 -61.35
C ARG A 128 7.87 31.90 -60.03
N GLN A 129 6.68 32.41 -59.72
CA GLN A 129 6.38 33.12 -58.47
C GLN A 129 5.88 32.18 -57.34
N ASN A 130 5.90 30.85 -57.55
CA ASN A 130 5.35 29.85 -56.63
C ASN A 130 3.85 30.00 -56.34
N GLU A 131 3.09 30.70 -57.19
CA GLU A 131 1.63 30.85 -57.07
C GLU A 131 0.90 29.66 -57.69
N PHE A 132 1.11 28.46 -57.13
CA PHE A 132 0.70 27.18 -57.74
C PHE A 132 -0.81 27.09 -58.04
N ALA A 133 -1.67 27.61 -57.15
CA ALA A 133 -3.11 27.56 -57.36
C ALA A 133 -3.55 28.35 -58.61
N LYS A 134 -2.95 29.52 -58.86
CA LYS A 134 -3.22 30.31 -60.07
C LYS A 134 -2.59 29.66 -61.29
N ALA A 135 -1.35 29.18 -61.17
CA ALA A 135 -0.67 28.49 -62.26
C ALA A 135 -1.47 27.27 -62.76
N ILE A 136 -2.07 26.48 -61.86
CA ILE A 136 -2.93 25.32 -62.21
C ILE A 136 -4.09 25.76 -63.12
N GLN A 137 -4.82 26.82 -62.76
CA GLN A 137 -5.96 27.29 -63.55
C GLN A 137 -5.56 27.61 -64.98
N TYR A 138 -4.43 28.29 -65.16
CA TYR A 138 -3.96 28.70 -66.47
C TYR A 138 -3.28 27.56 -67.26
N TYR A 139 -2.60 26.61 -66.61
CA TYR A 139 -2.10 25.39 -67.27
C TYR A 139 -3.25 24.49 -67.73
N GLU A 140 -4.30 24.30 -66.91
CA GLU A 140 -5.50 23.56 -67.30
C GLU A 140 -6.21 24.24 -68.49
N MET A 141 -6.24 25.58 -68.53
CA MET A 141 -6.81 26.35 -69.65
C MET A 141 -5.96 26.28 -70.93
N ALA A 142 -4.64 26.27 -70.80
CA ALA A 142 -3.72 26.21 -71.93
C ALA A 142 -3.86 24.91 -72.74
N GLY A 143 -4.07 23.78 -72.05
CA GLY A 143 -4.07 22.46 -72.70
C GLY A 143 -2.75 22.17 -73.44
N ILE A 144 -2.79 21.25 -74.41
CA ILE A 144 -1.59 20.79 -75.13
C ILE A 144 -1.63 21.01 -76.65
N TYR A 145 -2.80 21.31 -77.23
CA TYR A 145 -3.03 21.27 -78.69
C TYR A 145 -2.18 22.27 -79.48
N ASN A 146 -1.89 23.44 -78.91
CA ASN A 146 -1.15 24.53 -79.58
C ASN A 146 0.25 24.77 -79.00
N LEU A 147 0.77 23.78 -78.27
CA LEU A 147 2.12 23.78 -77.71
C LEU A 147 3.05 22.88 -78.54
N SER A 148 4.32 23.26 -78.65
CA SER A 148 5.36 22.38 -79.20
C SER A 148 5.63 21.21 -78.26
N ASN A 149 6.22 20.11 -78.75
CA ASN A 149 6.55 18.95 -77.91
C ASN A 149 7.38 19.32 -76.66
N ARG A 150 8.28 20.29 -76.79
CA ARG A 150 9.07 20.82 -75.66
C ARG A 150 8.20 21.59 -74.67
N GLU A 151 7.31 22.45 -75.15
CA GLU A 151 6.37 23.19 -74.30
C GLU A 151 5.34 22.25 -73.65
N ILE A 152 4.92 21.17 -74.31
CA ILE A 152 4.06 20.13 -73.72
C ILE A 152 4.79 19.45 -72.56
N ALA A 153 6.07 19.10 -72.73
CA ALA A 153 6.86 18.51 -71.67
C ALA A 153 7.02 19.47 -70.47
N ASP A 154 7.30 20.75 -70.76
CA ASP A 154 7.40 21.80 -69.75
C ASP A 154 6.07 21.98 -68.99
N ALA A 155 4.97 22.19 -69.71
CA ALA A 155 3.63 22.38 -69.13
C ALA A 155 3.21 21.19 -68.26
N LYS A 156 3.44 19.96 -68.71
CA LYS A 156 3.10 18.75 -67.95
C LYS A 156 3.87 18.67 -66.64
N PHE A 157 5.18 18.89 -66.67
CA PHE A 157 5.97 18.86 -65.44
C PHE A 157 5.59 20.00 -64.49
N GLU A 158 5.53 21.24 -64.99
CA GLU A 158 5.23 22.42 -64.19
C GLU A 158 3.83 22.30 -63.54
N LEU A 159 2.82 21.83 -64.29
CA LEU A 159 1.49 21.53 -63.76
C LEU A 159 1.53 20.41 -62.71
N ALA A 160 2.27 19.33 -62.97
CA ALA A 160 2.38 18.24 -62.02
C ALA A 160 3.07 18.67 -60.72
N TYR A 161 4.10 19.52 -60.81
CA TYR A 161 4.77 20.11 -59.68
C TYR A 161 3.83 21.02 -58.88
N CYS A 162 2.99 21.83 -59.54
CA CYS A 162 1.93 22.58 -58.86
C CYS A 162 0.97 21.66 -58.11
N TYR A 163 0.52 20.56 -58.75
CA TYR A 163 -0.37 19.59 -58.11
C TYR A 163 0.29 18.90 -56.91
N PHE A 164 1.57 18.53 -57.04
CA PHE A 164 2.35 17.93 -55.97
C PHE A 164 2.41 18.86 -54.75
N ASN A 165 2.76 20.14 -54.94
CA ASN A 165 2.81 21.14 -53.86
C ASN A 165 1.42 21.43 -53.26
N MET A 166 0.35 21.23 -54.04
CA MET A 166 -1.03 21.35 -53.58
C MET A 166 -1.61 20.06 -53.00
N LYS A 167 -0.77 19.02 -52.81
CA LYS A 167 -1.16 17.69 -52.29
C LYS A 167 -2.24 17.00 -53.13
N ARG A 168 -2.35 17.34 -54.41
CA ARG A 168 -3.26 16.72 -55.41
C ARG A 168 -2.50 15.63 -56.16
N PHE A 169 -2.05 14.63 -55.43
CA PHE A 169 -1.13 13.60 -55.91
C PHE A 169 -1.71 12.75 -57.04
N ASP A 170 -3.02 12.48 -56.99
CA ASP A 170 -3.82 11.81 -58.02
C ASP A 170 -3.70 12.49 -59.39
N LYS A 171 -3.62 13.82 -59.42
CA LYS A 171 -3.44 14.59 -60.65
C LYS A 171 -1.98 14.76 -61.06
N ALA A 172 -1.06 14.81 -60.10
CA ALA A 172 0.37 14.97 -60.35
C ALA A 172 0.99 13.71 -60.99
N GLU A 173 0.61 12.54 -60.47
CA GLU A 173 1.20 11.25 -60.82
C GLU A 173 1.20 10.93 -62.32
N PRO A 174 0.05 10.93 -63.04
CA PRO A 174 0.03 10.57 -64.47
C PRO A 174 0.85 11.54 -65.34
N LEU A 175 0.95 12.81 -64.92
CA LEU A 175 1.76 13.81 -65.60
C LEU A 175 3.26 13.56 -65.38
N LEU A 176 3.68 13.26 -64.14
CA LEU A 176 5.07 12.92 -63.82
C LEU A 176 5.49 11.58 -64.43
N GLN A 177 4.59 10.59 -64.47
CA GLN A 177 4.81 9.30 -65.12
C GLN A 177 5.13 9.46 -66.60
N ALA A 178 4.48 10.40 -67.28
CA ALA A 178 4.76 10.70 -68.67
C ALA A 178 6.10 11.45 -68.85
N ILE A 179 6.49 12.30 -67.90
CA ILE A 179 7.71 13.13 -68.00
C ILE A 179 8.98 12.37 -67.63
N LYS A 180 8.92 11.38 -66.74
CA LYS A 180 10.11 10.65 -66.29
C LYS A 180 10.84 9.85 -67.38
N GLU A 181 10.21 9.65 -68.54
CA GLU A 181 10.78 8.97 -69.72
C GLU A 181 11.19 9.94 -70.84
N VAL A 182 11.01 11.25 -70.65
CA VAL A 182 11.26 12.27 -71.69
C VAL A 182 12.57 13.01 -71.41
N ASP A 183 13.52 12.91 -72.34
CA ASP A 183 14.77 13.66 -72.27
C ASP A 183 14.52 15.17 -72.29
N GLY A 184 15.10 15.88 -71.33
CA GLY A 184 14.96 17.33 -71.22
C GLY A 184 15.30 17.87 -69.82
N LYS A 185 15.08 19.17 -69.62
CA LYS A 185 15.38 19.86 -68.35
C LYS A 185 14.62 19.30 -67.14
N TYR A 186 13.50 18.61 -67.37
CA TYR A 186 12.65 18.01 -66.34
C TYR A 186 12.80 16.49 -66.21
N TYR A 187 13.74 15.86 -66.92
CA TYR A 187 13.96 14.42 -66.81
C TYR A 187 14.31 14.02 -65.36
N MET A 188 15.31 14.68 -64.75
CA MET A 188 15.73 14.33 -63.38
C MET A 188 14.68 14.72 -62.32
N PRO A 189 14.14 15.95 -62.30
CA PRO A 189 13.04 16.30 -61.39
C PRO A 189 11.80 15.42 -61.58
N GLY A 190 11.48 15.03 -62.82
CA GLY A 190 10.37 14.13 -63.13
C GLY A 190 10.53 12.75 -62.49
N ASN A 191 11.72 12.15 -62.62
CA ASN A 191 12.05 10.90 -61.93
C ASN A 191 12.03 11.06 -60.40
N TYR A 192 12.49 12.20 -59.86
CA TYR A 192 12.48 12.45 -58.41
C TYR A 192 11.06 12.54 -57.84
N TYR A 193 10.21 13.44 -58.37
CA TYR A 193 8.86 13.63 -57.85
C TYR A 193 7.96 12.42 -58.11
N TYR A 194 8.10 11.74 -59.25
CA TYR A 194 7.41 10.47 -59.48
C TYR A 194 7.87 9.40 -58.49
N GLY A 195 9.18 9.28 -58.27
CA GLY A 195 9.76 8.34 -57.30
C GLY A 195 9.21 8.54 -55.89
N LEU A 196 9.08 9.79 -55.43
CA LEU A 196 8.49 10.12 -54.13
C LEU A 196 6.99 9.77 -54.05
N LEU A 197 6.22 9.99 -55.12
CA LEU A 197 4.81 9.60 -55.17
C LEU A 197 4.64 8.09 -55.10
N ALA A 198 5.39 7.35 -55.93
CA ALA A 198 5.37 5.90 -55.94
C ALA A 198 5.81 5.32 -54.59
N TYR A 199 6.85 5.89 -53.97
CA TYR A 199 7.32 5.50 -52.63
C TYR A 199 6.21 5.67 -51.57
N ASN A 200 5.54 6.82 -51.53
CA ASN A 200 4.45 7.09 -50.58
C ASN A 200 3.21 6.20 -50.80
N GLN A 201 3.03 5.68 -52.02
CA GLN A 201 1.95 4.75 -52.36
C GLN A 201 2.33 3.27 -52.14
N ASN A 202 3.51 3.01 -51.56
CA ASN A 202 4.10 1.67 -51.40
C ASN A 202 4.39 0.94 -52.73
N ASP A 203 4.44 1.66 -53.86
CA ASP A 203 4.89 1.13 -55.14
C ASP A 203 6.42 1.21 -55.23
N TYR A 204 7.06 0.39 -54.40
CA TYR A 204 8.51 0.39 -54.23
C TYR A 204 9.27 0.02 -55.50
N LYS A 205 8.68 -0.78 -56.39
CA LYS A 205 9.31 -1.18 -57.65
C LYS A 205 9.49 0.02 -58.58
N ASN A 206 8.44 0.80 -58.79
CA ASN A 206 8.49 1.98 -59.66
C ASN A 206 9.27 3.14 -59.02
N ALA A 207 9.19 3.28 -57.69
CA ALA A 207 10.00 4.22 -56.93
C ALA A 207 11.50 3.93 -57.10
N LEU A 208 11.91 2.66 -56.88
CA LEU A 208 13.29 2.22 -57.03
C LEU A 208 13.82 2.49 -58.44
N GLN A 209 13.08 2.10 -59.47
CA GLN A 209 13.49 2.33 -60.86
C GLN A 209 13.71 3.81 -61.17
N SER A 210 12.88 4.69 -60.62
CA SER A 210 12.97 6.14 -60.86
C SER A 210 14.14 6.75 -60.07
N PHE A 211 14.35 6.33 -58.83
CA PHE A 211 15.46 6.78 -57.99
C PHE A 211 16.82 6.29 -58.50
N GLU A 212 16.93 5.03 -58.96
CA GLU A 212 18.17 4.48 -59.49
C GLU A 212 18.71 5.26 -60.69
N ARG A 213 17.83 5.86 -61.49
CA ARG A 213 18.19 6.69 -62.66
C ARG A 213 18.86 8.01 -62.29
N ILE A 214 18.60 8.54 -61.09
CA ILE A 214 19.05 9.89 -60.67
C ILE A 214 19.97 9.87 -59.44
N GLN A 215 20.18 8.71 -58.82
CA GLN A 215 20.90 8.57 -57.54
C GLN A 215 22.35 9.11 -57.53
N ASN A 216 22.99 9.25 -58.69
CA ASN A 216 24.36 9.74 -58.81
C ASN A 216 24.44 11.20 -59.30
N GLU A 217 23.28 11.82 -59.57
CA GLU A 217 23.22 13.18 -60.09
C GLU A 217 23.55 14.21 -59.00
N PRO A 218 24.31 15.29 -59.28
CA PRO A 218 24.76 16.24 -58.26
C PRO A 218 23.65 16.85 -57.40
N GLN A 219 22.44 16.99 -57.92
CA GLN A 219 21.28 17.55 -57.22
C GLN A 219 20.58 16.54 -56.29
N TYR A 220 20.81 15.24 -56.48
CA TYR A 220 20.05 14.16 -55.84
C TYR A 220 20.91 13.15 -55.09
N LYS A 221 22.23 13.13 -55.33
CA LYS A 221 23.19 12.19 -54.75
C LYS A 221 23.23 12.19 -53.21
N ASP A 222 22.77 13.28 -52.59
CA ASP A 222 22.78 13.45 -51.13
C ASP A 222 21.42 13.16 -50.47
N ILE A 223 20.39 12.84 -51.26
CA ILE A 223 19.00 12.67 -50.83
C ILE A 223 18.45 11.30 -51.26
N VAL A 224 18.55 10.98 -52.55
CA VAL A 224 17.91 9.80 -53.16
C VAL A 224 18.46 8.46 -52.65
N PRO A 225 19.76 8.28 -52.39
CA PRO A 225 20.27 6.98 -51.94
C PRO A 225 19.65 6.45 -50.65
N TYR A 226 19.20 7.32 -49.73
CA TYR A 226 18.46 6.90 -48.54
C TYR A 226 17.16 6.18 -48.91
N TYR A 227 16.35 6.77 -49.79
CA TYR A 227 15.09 6.16 -50.24
C TYR A 227 15.34 4.81 -50.90
N ILE A 228 16.45 4.65 -51.64
CA ILE A 228 16.82 3.35 -52.23
C ILE A 228 17.10 2.31 -51.13
N ALA A 229 17.91 2.65 -50.13
CA ALA A 229 18.22 1.74 -49.02
C ALA A 229 16.95 1.33 -48.24
N GLU A 230 16.07 2.28 -47.97
CA GLU A 230 14.82 2.05 -47.27
C GLU A 230 13.79 1.27 -48.10
N ILE A 231 13.73 1.51 -49.42
CA ILE A 231 12.95 0.68 -50.34
C ILE A 231 13.39 -0.79 -50.28
N TYR A 232 14.71 -1.05 -50.27
CA TYR A 232 15.19 -2.43 -50.11
C TYR A 232 14.72 -3.06 -48.80
N TYR A 233 14.66 -2.28 -47.72
CA TYR A 233 14.11 -2.74 -46.45
C TYR A 233 12.62 -3.09 -46.56
N PHE A 234 11.78 -2.20 -47.10
CA PHE A 234 10.35 -2.48 -47.28
C PHE A 234 10.05 -3.61 -48.27
N MET A 235 10.95 -3.87 -49.23
CA MET A 235 10.88 -5.03 -50.12
C MET A 235 11.32 -6.35 -49.46
N GLY A 236 11.68 -6.33 -48.17
CA GLY A 236 12.18 -7.50 -47.44
C GLY A 236 13.63 -7.88 -47.75
N GLN A 237 14.35 -7.09 -48.57
CA GLN A 237 15.75 -7.31 -48.92
C GLN A 237 16.70 -6.73 -47.86
N ARG A 238 16.57 -7.20 -46.63
CA ARG A 238 17.26 -6.66 -45.44
C ARG A 238 18.79 -6.62 -45.57
N ASP A 239 19.40 -7.68 -46.10
CA ASP A 239 20.86 -7.72 -46.27
C ASP A 239 21.35 -6.64 -47.23
N ARG A 240 20.57 -6.40 -48.29
CA ARG A 240 20.87 -5.36 -49.29
C ARG A 240 20.69 -3.98 -48.68
N ALA A 241 19.56 -3.73 -48.02
CA ALA A 241 19.28 -2.48 -47.31
C ALA A 241 20.41 -2.13 -46.33
N LEU A 242 20.87 -3.10 -45.54
CA LEU A 242 21.97 -2.90 -44.60
C LEU A 242 23.30 -2.63 -45.30
N SER A 243 23.62 -3.35 -46.38
CA SER A 243 24.85 -3.12 -47.14
C SER A 243 24.88 -1.72 -47.77
N GLU A 244 23.75 -1.27 -48.33
CA GLU A 244 23.60 0.07 -48.89
C GLU A 244 23.71 1.13 -47.79
N ALA A 245 22.98 0.98 -46.69
CA ALA A 245 23.04 1.90 -45.56
C ALA A 245 24.47 2.04 -45.02
N LYS A 246 25.20 0.94 -44.81
CA LYS A 246 26.60 0.97 -44.35
C LYS A 246 27.52 1.64 -45.36
N SER A 247 27.34 1.37 -46.66
CA SER A 247 28.15 2.02 -47.70
C SER A 247 27.91 3.53 -47.75
N LEU A 248 26.66 3.95 -47.58
CA LEU A 248 26.26 5.36 -47.54
C LEU A 248 26.81 6.08 -46.31
N LEU A 249 26.76 5.45 -45.14
CA LEU A 249 27.29 5.99 -43.87
C LEU A 249 28.83 6.09 -43.85
N GLN A 250 29.53 5.41 -44.76
CA GLN A 250 31.00 5.50 -44.89
C GLN A 250 31.47 6.62 -45.83
N ARG A 251 30.54 7.34 -46.48
CA ARG A 251 30.90 8.46 -47.36
C ARG A 251 31.48 9.61 -46.54
N PRO A 252 32.45 10.37 -47.10
CA PRO A 252 33.04 11.52 -46.41
C PRO A 252 32.05 12.69 -46.27
N ASP A 253 31.12 12.83 -47.22
CA ASP A 253 30.08 13.86 -47.21
C ASP A 253 28.84 13.35 -46.46
N LYS A 254 28.30 14.17 -45.54
CA LYS A 254 27.11 13.82 -44.75
C LYS A 254 25.85 13.91 -45.62
N LEU A 255 25.06 12.84 -45.62
CA LEU A 255 23.78 12.77 -46.34
C LEU A 255 22.69 13.59 -45.63
N TYR A 256 21.65 14.00 -46.36
CA TYR A 256 20.52 14.72 -45.77
C TYR A 256 19.78 13.87 -44.73
N TYR A 257 19.56 12.59 -45.02
CA TYR A 257 18.90 11.60 -44.14
C TYR A 257 19.90 10.70 -43.40
N ASP A 258 21.03 11.27 -42.96
CA ASP A 258 22.09 10.51 -42.28
C ASP A 258 21.62 9.89 -40.95
N ASN A 259 20.79 10.60 -40.19
CA ASN A 259 20.22 10.10 -38.93
C ASN A 259 19.28 8.90 -39.19
N GLU A 260 18.40 9.02 -40.17
CA GLU A 260 17.46 7.97 -40.58
C GLU A 260 18.18 6.75 -41.16
N LEU A 261 19.32 6.94 -41.83
CA LEU A 261 20.19 5.83 -42.26
C LEU A 261 20.80 5.06 -41.09
N HIS A 262 21.22 5.75 -40.03
CA HIS A 262 21.66 5.08 -38.80
C HIS A 262 20.50 4.30 -38.18
N LEU A 263 19.31 4.88 -38.08
CA LEU A 263 18.13 4.18 -37.57
C LEU A 263 17.81 2.93 -38.41
N LEU A 264 17.79 3.04 -39.74
CA LEU A 264 17.56 1.93 -40.65
C LEU A 264 18.57 0.79 -40.43
N ALA A 265 19.86 1.13 -40.34
CA ALA A 265 20.89 0.14 -40.06
C ALA A 265 20.69 -0.52 -38.69
N ALA A 266 20.35 0.26 -37.67
CA ALA A 266 20.07 -0.22 -36.32
C ALA A 266 18.89 -1.21 -36.30
N GLN A 267 17.78 -0.85 -36.93
CA GLN A 267 16.57 -1.67 -37.03
C GLN A 267 16.83 -2.98 -37.79
N VAL A 268 17.56 -2.93 -38.91
CA VAL A 268 17.90 -4.14 -39.65
C VAL A 268 18.79 -5.07 -38.82
N PHE A 269 19.79 -4.54 -38.11
CA PHE A 269 20.60 -5.35 -37.19
C PHE A 269 19.75 -5.93 -36.04
N PHE A 270 18.84 -5.13 -35.48
CA PHE A 270 17.93 -5.54 -34.40
C PHE A 270 17.03 -6.69 -34.82
N GLU A 271 16.38 -6.58 -35.98
CA GLU A 271 15.52 -7.64 -36.56
C GLU A 271 16.30 -8.92 -36.88
N LYS A 272 17.61 -8.81 -37.12
CA LYS A 272 18.52 -9.96 -37.30
C LYS A 272 19.05 -10.53 -35.97
N HIS A 273 18.58 -10.02 -34.83
CA HIS A 273 19.05 -10.36 -33.49
C HIS A 273 20.54 -10.05 -33.25
N GLN A 274 21.11 -9.13 -34.02
CA GLN A 274 22.51 -8.68 -33.90
C GLN A 274 22.59 -7.43 -33.02
N TYR A 275 22.13 -7.53 -31.78
CA TYR A 275 21.92 -6.38 -30.89
C TYR A 275 23.19 -5.57 -30.61
N ARG A 276 24.34 -6.26 -30.47
CA ARG A 276 25.64 -5.61 -30.29
C ARG A 276 26.04 -4.74 -31.47
N ASP A 277 25.70 -5.15 -32.69
CA ASP A 277 26.00 -4.40 -33.91
C ASP A 277 24.98 -3.28 -34.15
N ALA A 278 23.72 -3.45 -33.70
CA ALA A 278 22.67 -2.42 -33.76
C ALA A 278 22.96 -1.24 -32.82
N LEU A 279 23.49 -1.52 -31.63
CA LEU A 279 23.59 -0.54 -30.54
C LEU A 279 24.33 0.77 -30.91
N PRO A 280 25.50 0.76 -31.58
CA PRO A 280 26.19 1.99 -31.95
C PRO A 280 25.37 2.89 -32.88
N TYR A 281 24.55 2.30 -33.76
CA TYR A 281 23.69 3.06 -34.67
C TYR A 281 22.49 3.67 -33.93
N PHE A 282 21.89 2.95 -32.98
CA PHE A 282 20.86 3.51 -32.09
C PHE A 282 21.42 4.65 -31.21
N GLU A 283 22.63 4.48 -30.65
CA GLU A 283 23.29 5.53 -29.86
C GLU A 283 23.54 6.80 -30.68
N TYR A 284 24.03 6.65 -31.91
CA TYR A 284 24.20 7.77 -32.82
C TYR A 284 22.87 8.47 -33.08
N TYR A 285 21.84 7.71 -33.48
CA TYR A 285 20.52 8.26 -33.76
C TYR A 285 19.94 9.03 -32.56
N TYR A 286 19.96 8.42 -31.36
CA TYR A 286 19.45 9.04 -30.12
C TYR A 286 20.15 10.36 -29.76
N GLN A 287 21.46 10.47 -30.04
CA GLN A 287 22.23 11.69 -29.76
C GLN A 287 21.92 12.82 -30.75
N HIS A 288 21.57 12.50 -31.99
CA HIS A 288 21.41 13.47 -33.08
C HIS A 288 19.96 13.83 -33.41
N VAL A 289 18.99 13.33 -32.64
CA VAL A 289 17.57 13.72 -32.75
C VAL A 289 17.06 14.38 -31.46
N ASP A 290 16.15 15.34 -31.62
CA ASP A 290 15.47 16.00 -30.51
C ASP A 290 14.39 15.11 -29.89
N ARG A 291 13.71 14.33 -30.73
CA ARG A 291 12.60 13.45 -30.34
C ARG A 291 12.79 12.05 -30.93
N ILE A 292 12.49 11.02 -30.15
CA ILE A 292 12.59 9.60 -30.54
C ILE A 292 11.24 8.91 -30.38
N ARG A 293 10.91 7.97 -31.28
CA ARG A 293 9.69 7.16 -31.14
C ARG A 293 9.87 6.13 -30.02
N LYS A 294 8.76 5.69 -29.44
CA LYS A 294 8.78 4.71 -28.34
C LYS A 294 9.35 3.36 -28.78
N GLU A 295 9.10 2.95 -30.02
CA GLU A 295 9.61 1.72 -30.62
C GLU A 295 11.14 1.75 -30.70
N ASP A 296 11.72 2.80 -31.31
CA ASP A 296 13.17 2.95 -31.46
C ASP A 296 13.88 3.03 -30.09
N LEU A 297 13.25 3.70 -29.11
CA LEU A 297 13.79 3.80 -27.75
C LEU A 297 13.74 2.45 -27.03
N TYR A 298 12.68 1.66 -27.24
CA TYR A 298 12.58 0.30 -26.70
C TYR A 298 13.65 -0.62 -27.31
N GLU A 299 13.84 -0.59 -28.62
CA GLU A 299 14.85 -1.40 -29.32
C GLU A 299 16.25 -1.06 -28.82
N MET A 300 16.57 0.23 -28.65
CA MET A 300 17.81 0.67 -28.02
C MET A 300 17.96 0.16 -26.58
N ALA A 301 16.91 0.28 -25.77
CA ALA A 301 16.91 -0.20 -24.39
C ALA A 301 17.13 -1.72 -24.32
N TYR A 302 16.51 -2.46 -25.24
CA TYR A 302 16.67 -3.90 -25.36
C TYR A 302 18.09 -4.29 -25.80
N CYS A 303 18.72 -3.53 -26.70
CA CYS A 303 20.13 -3.75 -27.05
C CYS A 303 21.06 -3.61 -25.83
N TYR A 304 20.84 -2.61 -24.96
CA TYR A 304 21.59 -2.50 -23.71
C TYR A 304 21.28 -3.67 -22.75
N TYR A 305 20.02 -4.12 -22.68
CA TYR A 305 19.62 -5.25 -21.86
C TYR A 305 20.33 -6.54 -22.29
N ASP A 306 20.32 -6.86 -23.59
CA ASP A 306 21.03 -8.03 -24.13
C ASP A 306 22.55 -7.94 -23.91
N GLY A 307 23.10 -6.72 -24.10
CA GLY A 307 24.50 -6.38 -23.80
C GLY A 307 24.88 -6.39 -22.31
N LYS A 308 23.91 -6.65 -21.40
CA LYS A 308 24.08 -6.62 -19.94
C LYS A 308 24.49 -5.26 -19.38
N GLU A 309 24.24 -4.18 -20.12
CA GLU A 309 24.46 -2.79 -19.68
C GLU A 309 23.23 -2.28 -18.89
N TRP A 310 22.94 -2.94 -17.76
CA TRP A 310 21.68 -2.79 -17.02
C TRP A 310 21.34 -1.33 -16.66
N ASN A 311 22.31 -0.53 -16.22
CA ASN A 311 22.07 0.88 -15.86
C ASN A 311 21.65 1.74 -17.06
N LYS A 312 22.22 1.48 -18.25
CA LYS A 312 21.81 2.18 -19.48
C LYS A 312 20.44 1.70 -19.96
N ALA A 313 20.18 0.40 -19.85
CA ALA A 313 18.86 -0.17 -20.14
C ALA A 313 17.77 0.45 -19.23
N ILE A 314 18.05 0.59 -17.93
CA ILE A 314 17.17 1.24 -16.95
C ILE A 314 16.83 2.68 -17.38
N ASP A 315 17.85 3.47 -17.72
CA ASP A 315 17.67 4.87 -18.14
C ASP A 315 16.74 5.00 -19.36
N LYS A 316 16.80 4.04 -20.29
CA LYS A 316 15.94 4.04 -21.49
C LYS A 316 14.54 3.45 -21.23
N PHE A 317 14.44 2.28 -20.59
CA PHE A 317 13.14 1.67 -20.28
C PHE A 317 12.29 2.54 -19.33
N LYS A 318 12.90 3.23 -18.36
CA LYS A 318 12.18 4.14 -17.44
C LYS A 318 11.40 5.21 -18.20
N GLN A 319 11.90 5.71 -19.33
CA GLN A 319 11.21 6.71 -20.15
C GLN A 319 9.93 6.18 -20.83
N LEU A 320 9.80 4.86 -20.99
CA LEU A 320 8.63 4.21 -21.60
C LEU A 320 7.48 3.98 -20.61
N SER A 321 7.68 4.27 -19.33
CA SER A 321 6.68 4.03 -18.28
C SER A 321 5.44 4.93 -18.35
N ASN A 322 5.39 5.91 -19.26
CA ASN A 322 4.25 6.82 -19.45
C ASN A 322 3.21 6.36 -20.47
N THR A 323 3.51 5.36 -21.30
CA THR A 323 2.56 4.83 -22.28
C THR A 323 1.74 3.68 -21.68
N GLN A 324 0.59 3.39 -22.30
CA GLN A 324 -0.34 2.34 -21.90
C GLN A 324 -0.60 1.44 -23.12
N ASP A 325 0.39 0.64 -23.47
CA ASP A 325 0.35 -0.30 -24.60
C ASP A 325 1.19 -1.55 -24.31
N SER A 326 1.15 -2.52 -25.25
CA SER A 326 1.89 -3.78 -25.11
C SER A 326 3.40 -3.60 -25.03
N LEU A 327 3.94 -2.54 -25.65
CA LEU A 327 5.36 -2.25 -25.65
C LEU A 327 5.79 -1.75 -24.27
N ALA A 328 5.03 -0.83 -23.67
CA ALA A 328 5.25 -0.37 -22.30
C ALA A 328 5.16 -1.52 -21.29
N GLN A 329 4.19 -2.42 -21.42
CA GLN A 329 4.10 -3.56 -20.50
C GLN A 329 5.36 -4.43 -20.54
N THR A 330 5.85 -4.72 -21.74
CA THR A 330 7.10 -5.48 -21.92
C THR A 330 8.30 -4.70 -21.39
N ALA A 331 8.38 -3.39 -21.65
CA ALA A 331 9.42 -2.53 -21.14
C ALA A 331 9.47 -2.53 -19.61
N MET A 332 8.30 -2.48 -18.93
CA MET A 332 8.22 -2.51 -17.46
C MET A 332 8.64 -3.87 -16.89
N TYR A 333 8.31 -4.98 -17.56
CA TYR A 333 8.79 -6.29 -17.18
C TYR A 333 10.33 -6.37 -17.23
N LEU A 334 10.93 -5.95 -18.34
CA LEU A 334 12.40 -5.93 -18.51
C LEU A 334 13.09 -4.93 -17.59
N LEU A 335 12.45 -3.78 -17.32
CA LEU A 335 12.93 -2.80 -16.34
C LEU A 335 12.97 -3.40 -14.93
N GLY A 336 11.94 -4.16 -14.54
CA GLY A 336 11.92 -4.88 -13.28
C GLY A 336 13.07 -5.86 -13.14
N ASP A 337 13.35 -6.63 -14.20
CA ASP A 337 14.48 -7.56 -14.23
C ASP A 337 15.84 -6.85 -14.19
N CYS A 338 16.01 -5.73 -14.91
CA CYS A 338 17.21 -4.90 -14.81
C CYS A 338 17.46 -4.44 -13.37
N TYR A 339 16.42 -3.96 -12.69
CA TYR A 339 16.52 -3.50 -11.30
C TYR A 339 16.87 -4.64 -10.34
N LEU A 340 16.37 -5.85 -10.55
CA LEU A 340 16.81 -7.02 -9.80
C LEU A 340 18.30 -7.30 -9.99
N LYS A 341 18.79 -7.23 -11.23
CA LYS A 341 20.20 -7.46 -11.58
C LYS A 341 21.15 -6.39 -11.04
N THR A 342 20.66 -5.17 -10.79
CA THR A 342 21.43 -4.09 -10.15
C THR A 342 21.25 -4.03 -8.63
N GLY A 343 20.36 -4.84 -8.06
CA GLY A 343 20.08 -4.92 -6.63
C GLY A 343 19.05 -3.91 -6.11
N ASP A 344 18.44 -3.10 -6.97
CA ASP A 344 17.38 -2.14 -6.60
C ASP A 344 16.02 -2.84 -6.51
N LYS A 345 15.81 -3.58 -5.42
CA LYS A 345 14.55 -4.30 -5.16
C LYS A 345 13.32 -3.40 -5.14
N LYS A 346 13.47 -2.15 -4.68
CA LYS A 346 12.36 -1.18 -4.56
C LYS A 346 11.85 -0.80 -5.95
N SER A 347 12.74 -0.39 -6.84
CA SER A 347 12.36 -0.02 -8.20
C SER A 347 11.93 -1.23 -9.01
N ALA A 348 12.51 -2.42 -8.77
CA ALA A 348 12.06 -3.68 -9.36
C ALA A 348 10.60 -3.98 -9.02
N ARG A 349 10.23 -3.91 -7.73
CA ARG A 349 8.86 -4.12 -7.25
C ARG A 349 7.89 -3.18 -7.97
N ASN A 350 8.24 -1.90 -8.07
CA ASN A 350 7.40 -0.90 -8.71
C ASN A 350 7.25 -1.15 -10.23
N ALA A 351 8.32 -1.54 -10.92
CA ALA A 351 8.28 -1.87 -12.34
C ALA A 351 7.42 -3.11 -12.63
N PHE A 352 7.58 -4.19 -11.86
CA PHE A 352 6.70 -5.36 -11.96
C PHE A 352 5.26 -5.02 -11.57
N GLY A 353 5.06 -4.15 -10.56
CA GLY A 353 3.75 -3.62 -10.21
C GLY A 353 3.08 -2.94 -11.39
N ILE A 354 3.75 -2.00 -12.07
CA ILE A 354 3.21 -1.32 -13.26
C ILE A 354 2.91 -2.34 -14.38
N CYS A 355 3.80 -3.31 -14.62
CA CYS A 355 3.58 -4.36 -15.61
C CYS A 355 2.32 -5.20 -15.31
N ALA A 356 2.15 -5.60 -14.05
CA ALA A 356 0.99 -6.36 -13.58
C ALA A 356 -0.34 -5.61 -13.71
N ASP A 357 -0.28 -4.28 -13.78
CA ASP A 357 -1.45 -3.39 -13.86
C ASP A 357 -1.96 -3.24 -15.30
N MET A 358 -1.12 -3.57 -16.29
CA MET A 358 -1.43 -3.51 -17.72
C MET A 358 -2.00 -4.85 -18.21
N ARG A 359 -2.95 -4.81 -19.16
CA ARG A 359 -3.70 -5.99 -19.65
C ARG A 359 -3.43 -6.32 -21.13
N PHE A 360 -2.25 -6.01 -21.64
CA PHE A 360 -1.90 -6.24 -23.05
C PHE A 360 -1.22 -7.60 -23.29
N ASN A 361 -0.47 -8.09 -22.30
CA ASN A 361 0.18 -9.40 -22.32
C ASN A 361 -0.11 -10.15 -21.01
N ASP A 362 -0.94 -11.19 -21.08
CA ASP A 362 -1.39 -11.93 -19.90
C ASP A 362 -0.26 -12.72 -19.22
N GLY A 363 0.66 -13.32 -19.99
CA GLY A 363 1.78 -14.09 -19.41
C GLY A 363 2.74 -13.20 -18.62
N GLN A 364 3.07 -12.02 -19.14
CA GLN A 364 3.88 -11.04 -18.42
C GLN A 364 3.15 -10.52 -17.18
N ARG A 365 1.84 -10.27 -17.28
CA ARG A 365 1.01 -9.83 -16.15
C ARG A 365 0.99 -10.86 -15.02
N GLU A 366 0.77 -12.14 -15.36
CA GLU A 366 0.74 -13.25 -14.42
C GLU A 366 2.08 -13.36 -13.64
N ALA A 367 3.20 -13.40 -14.37
CA ALA A 367 4.53 -13.46 -13.76
C ALA A 367 4.86 -12.20 -12.93
N ALA A 368 4.49 -11.01 -13.44
CA ALA A 368 4.75 -9.75 -12.76
C ALA A 368 3.95 -9.60 -11.44
N LEU A 369 2.73 -10.14 -11.36
CA LEU A 369 1.95 -10.16 -10.12
C LEU A 369 2.69 -10.94 -9.02
N LEU A 370 3.21 -12.13 -9.33
CA LEU A 370 4.00 -12.91 -8.37
C LEU A 370 5.30 -12.18 -8.00
N LEU A 371 6.05 -11.69 -8.98
CA LEU A 371 7.34 -11.02 -8.72
C LEU A 371 7.17 -9.77 -7.86
N ALA A 372 6.15 -8.94 -8.14
CA ALA A 372 5.80 -7.79 -7.31
C ALA A 372 5.38 -8.22 -5.90
N ALA A 373 4.60 -9.30 -5.76
CA ALA A 373 4.20 -9.83 -4.46
C ALA A 373 5.40 -10.31 -3.63
N LYS A 374 6.29 -11.10 -4.24
CA LYS A 374 7.50 -11.63 -3.60
C LYS A 374 8.42 -10.53 -3.10
N LEU A 375 8.69 -9.53 -3.94
CA LEU A 375 9.51 -8.38 -3.55
C LEU A 375 8.86 -7.57 -2.43
N SER A 376 7.54 -7.38 -2.50
CA SER A 376 6.78 -6.73 -1.42
C SER A 376 6.91 -7.49 -0.11
N TYR A 377 6.75 -8.82 -0.15
CA TYR A 377 6.89 -9.71 1.00
C TYR A 377 8.29 -9.66 1.62
N GLU A 378 9.35 -9.77 0.80
CA GLU A 378 10.74 -9.70 1.24
C GLU A 378 11.09 -8.36 1.89
N MET A 379 10.52 -7.26 1.38
CA MET A 379 10.76 -5.91 1.89
C MET A 379 9.88 -5.54 3.09
N GLY A 380 8.94 -6.41 3.47
CA GLY A 380 8.02 -6.21 4.61
C GLY A 380 6.75 -5.40 4.29
N TYR A 381 6.46 -5.12 3.02
CA TYR A 381 5.21 -4.49 2.59
C TYR A 381 4.08 -5.53 2.51
N ASN A 382 3.64 -6.00 3.67
CA ASN A 382 2.74 -7.16 3.81
C ASN A 382 1.39 -6.96 3.09
N ASP A 383 0.78 -5.78 3.21
CA ASP A 383 -0.54 -5.50 2.62
C ASP A 383 -0.49 -5.48 1.09
N GLU A 384 0.56 -4.87 0.52
CA GLU A 384 0.79 -4.87 -0.92
C GLU A 384 1.04 -6.30 -1.43
N ALA A 385 1.88 -7.07 -0.74
CA ALA A 385 2.17 -8.45 -1.10
C ALA A 385 0.89 -9.30 -1.14
N LEU A 386 0.06 -9.20 -0.10
CA LEU A 386 -1.19 -9.93 0.01
C LEU A 386 -2.19 -9.52 -1.08
N GLY A 387 -2.31 -8.21 -1.36
CA GLY A 387 -3.15 -7.70 -2.45
C GLY A 387 -2.75 -8.25 -3.81
N ARG A 388 -1.45 -8.28 -4.13
CA ARG A 388 -0.93 -8.83 -5.40
C ARG A 388 -1.15 -10.33 -5.53
N ILE A 389 -1.02 -11.09 -4.45
CA ILE A 389 -1.33 -12.54 -4.44
C ILE A 389 -2.83 -12.77 -4.68
N ASN A 390 -3.69 -12.00 -4.03
CA ASN A 390 -5.14 -12.10 -4.24
C ASN A 390 -5.50 -11.78 -5.70
N ASP A 391 -4.92 -10.74 -6.29
CA ASP A 391 -5.12 -10.38 -7.69
C ASP A 391 -4.67 -11.52 -8.64
N LEU A 392 -3.53 -12.16 -8.35
CA LEU A 392 -3.00 -13.31 -9.10
C LEU A 392 -3.97 -14.50 -9.03
N LEU A 393 -4.34 -14.93 -7.83
CA LEU A 393 -5.20 -16.10 -7.64
C LEU A 393 -6.63 -15.88 -8.18
N ALA A 394 -7.13 -14.65 -8.14
CA ALA A 394 -8.43 -14.29 -8.69
C ALA A 394 -8.41 -14.19 -10.23
N SER A 395 -7.36 -13.59 -10.81
CA SER A 395 -7.25 -13.40 -12.26
C SER A 395 -6.81 -14.67 -12.99
N TYR A 396 -6.00 -15.51 -12.33
CA TYR A 396 -5.38 -16.71 -12.90
C TYR A 396 -5.54 -17.93 -11.95
N PRO A 397 -6.75 -18.51 -11.81
CA PRO A 397 -7.01 -19.58 -10.83
C PRO A 397 -6.19 -20.87 -11.01
N ASN A 398 -5.69 -21.10 -12.23
CA ASN A 398 -4.88 -22.26 -12.62
C ASN A 398 -3.40 -21.88 -12.84
N THR A 399 -2.94 -20.77 -12.26
CA THR A 399 -1.54 -20.32 -12.38
C THR A 399 -0.55 -21.38 -11.89
N GLU A 400 0.59 -21.51 -12.58
CA GLU A 400 1.70 -22.37 -12.14
C GLU A 400 2.30 -21.92 -10.80
N TYR A 401 2.09 -20.66 -10.43
CA TYR A 401 2.59 -20.04 -9.20
C TYR A 401 1.68 -20.24 -7.98
N ARG A 402 0.59 -21.01 -8.11
CA ARG A 402 -0.47 -21.12 -7.09
C ARG A 402 0.07 -21.57 -5.73
N ASP A 403 0.90 -22.60 -5.73
CA ASP A 403 1.45 -23.20 -4.52
C ASP A 403 2.40 -22.23 -3.79
N GLU A 404 3.26 -21.54 -4.54
CA GLU A 404 4.16 -20.51 -4.01
C GLU A 404 3.37 -19.32 -3.45
N ALA A 405 2.38 -18.82 -4.21
CA ALA A 405 1.55 -17.70 -3.82
C ALA A 405 0.75 -17.98 -2.53
N LYS A 406 0.14 -19.18 -2.41
CA LYS A 406 -0.58 -19.60 -1.20
C LYS A 406 0.32 -19.77 0.00
N THR A 407 1.56 -20.24 -0.21
CA THR A 407 2.55 -20.34 0.86
C THR A 407 2.94 -18.97 1.39
N ILE A 408 3.25 -18.01 0.51
CA ILE A 408 3.58 -16.62 0.90
C ILE A 408 2.37 -15.95 1.57
N MET A 409 1.17 -16.13 1.00
CA MET A 409 -0.07 -15.62 1.58
C MET A 409 -0.27 -16.10 3.02
N SER A 410 -0.01 -17.39 3.27
CA SER A 410 -0.21 -17.97 4.60
C SER A 410 0.82 -17.45 5.61
N ASP A 411 2.08 -17.24 5.21
CA ASP A 411 3.09 -16.60 6.08
C ASP A 411 2.79 -15.11 6.33
N LEU A 412 2.11 -14.43 5.40
CA LEU A 412 1.60 -13.08 5.60
C LEU A 412 0.42 -13.05 6.60
N LEU A 413 -0.53 -13.97 6.44
CA LEU A 413 -1.74 -14.03 7.26
C LEU A 413 -1.45 -14.35 8.74
N ILE A 414 -0.41 -15.12 9.05
CA ILE A 414 -0.03 -15.37 10.45
C ILE A 414 0.53 -14.13 11.15
N LYS A 415 1.04 -13.13 10.41
CA LYS A 415 1.50 -11.86 11.01
C LYS A 415 0.32 -11.04 11.56
N THR A 416 -0.88 -11.23 11.01
CA THR A 416 -2.13 -10.62 11.48
C THR A 416 -2.97 -11.58 12.34
N ASN A 417 -2.36 -12.66 12.84
CA ASN A 417 -3.00 -13.72 13.64
C ASN A 417 -4.19 -14.41 12.93
N ASN A 418 -4.27 -14.34 11.59
CA ASN A 418 -5.34 -14.98 10.82
C ASN A 418 -4.97 -16.43 10.49
N TYR A 419 -4.75 -17.23 11.54
CA TYR A 419 -4.25 -18.60 11.43
C TYR A 419 -5.22 -19.56 10.74
N VAL A 420 -6.54 -19.36 10.87
CA VAL A 420 -7.56 -20.21 10.23
C VAL A 420 -7.46 -20.12 8.71
N THR A 421 -7.52 -18.88 8.18
CA THR A 421 -7.46 -18.65 6.73
C THR A 421 -6.12 -19.09 6.15
N ALA A 422 -5.02 -18.88 6.89
CA ALA A 422 -3.70 -19.35 6.51
C ALA A 422 -3.64 -20.89 6.43
N TYR A 423 -4.25 -21.57 7.40
CA TYR A 423 -4.30 -23.03 7.43
C TYR A 423 -5.06 -23.59 6.23
N ASP A 424 -6.27 -23.08 5.98
CA ASP A 424 -7.12 -23.51 4.86
C ASP A 424 -6.42 -23.28 3.51
N ALA A 425 -5.74 -22.14 3.34
CA ALA A 425 -5.00 -21.84 2.13
C ALA A 425 -3.86 -22.84 1.87
N LEU A 426 -3.13 -23.26 2.90
CA LEU A 426 -2.07 -24.25 2.79
C LEU A 426 -2.61 -25.66 2.48
N GLN A 427 -3.82 -26.01 2.93
CA GLN A 427 -4.42 -27.31 2.59
C GLN A 427 -4.65 -27.49 1.08
N GLU A 428 -4.74 -26.39 0.34
CA GLU A 428 -4.87 -26.42 -1.12
C GLU A 428 -3.52 -26.47 -1.88
N VAL A 429 -2.38 -26.44 -1.19
CA VAL A 429 -1.06 -26.51 -1.80
C VAL A 429 -0.72 -27.95 -2.18
N THR A 430 -0.37 -28.16 -3.45
CA THR A 430 -0.09 -29.51 -3.98
C THR A 430 1.39 -29.90 -3.91
N HIS A 431 2.30 -28.98 -4.23
CA HIS A 431 3.74 -29.17 -4.18
C HIS A 431 4.31 -28.66 -2.85
N LYS A 432 4.45 -29.57 -1.89
CA LYS A 432 4.97 -29.28 -0.56
C LYS A 432 6.50 -29.31 -0.58
N ASN A 433 7.13 -28.16 -0.38
CA ASN A 433 8.57 -27.99 -0.25
C ASN A 433 8.93 -27.47 1.16
N GLU A 434 10.22 -27.27 1.45
CA GLU A 434 10.66 -26.80 2.77
C GLU A 434 10.05 -25.44 3.16
N ALA A 435 9.78 -24.55 2.19
CA ALA A 435 9.13 -23.27 2.47
C ALA A 435 7.68 -23.47 2.92
N TYR A 436 6.95 -24.39 2.28
CA TYR A 436 5.62 -24.81 2.73
C TYR A 436 5.66 -25.37 4.15
N ASP A 437 6.57 -26.32 4.43
CA ASP A 437 6.65 -26.98 5.74
C ASP A 437 6.93 -25.96 6.85
N ARG A 438 7.86 -25.02 6.60
CA ARG A 438 8.21 -23.94 7.51
C ARG A 438 7.01 -23.05 7.84
N VAL A 439 6.15 -22.75 6.86
CA VAL A 439 4.97 -21.91 7.08
C VAL A 439 3.87 -22.70 7.76
N MET A 440 3.62 -23.95 7.31
CA MET A 440 2.62 -24.84 7.91
C MET A 440 2.89 -25.07 9.39
N GLN A 441 4.14 -25.29 9.78
CA GLN A 441 4.54 -25.43 11.18
C GLN A 441 4.07 -24.24 12.03
N LYS A 442 4.38 -23.01 11.59
CA LYS A 442 4.01 -21.78 12.31
C LYS A 442 2.49 -21.59 12.35
N VAL A 443 1.82 -21.83 11.21
CA VAL A 443 0.37 -21.67 11.05
C VAL A 443 -0.36 -22.61 11.99
N ALA A 444 -0.03 -23.91 11.95
CA ALA A 444 -0.65 -24.92 12.77
C ALA A 444 -0.42 -24.65 14.27
N PHE A 445 0.81 -24.26 14.65
CA PHE A 445 1.11 -23.89 16.03
C PHE A 445 0.31 -22.68 16.51
N GLY A 446 0.32 -21.57 15.75
CA GLY A 446 -0.43 -20.36 16.12
C GLY A 446 -1.94 -20.61 16.16
N TYR A 447 -2.46 -21.44 15.24
CA TYR A 447 -3.85 -21.86 15.26
C TYR A 447 -4.15 -22.68 16.53
N ALA A 448 -3.25 -23.58 16.94
CA ALA A 448 -3.40 -24.32 18.19
C ALA A 448 -3.47 -23.39 19.41
N MET A 449 -2.64 -22.35 19.48
CA MET A 449 -2.66 -21.37 20.57
C MET A 449 -4.00 -20.61 20.64
N LEU A 450 -4.58 -20.28 19.48
CA LEU A 450 -5.90 -19.67 19.42
C LEU A 450 -6.99 -20.60 19.98
N GLN A 451 -6.92 -21.90 19.68
CA GLN A 451 -7.88 -22.88 20.20
C GLN A 451 -7.69 -23.13 21.71
N LEU A 452 -6.46 -23.10 22.20
CA LEU A 452 -6.16 -23.13 23.64
C LEU A 452 -6.85 -21.99 24.40
N GLN A 453 -6.76 -20.77 23.87
CA GLN A 453 -7.41 -19.60 24.48
C GLN A 453 -8.94 -19.74 24.52
N LYS A 454 -9.52 -20.42 23.52
CA LYS A 454 -10.96 -20.71 23.45
C LYS A 454 -11.40 -21.90 24.30
N GLY A 455 -10.46 -22.67 24.84
CA GLY A 455 -10.73 -23.90 25.59
C GLY A 455 -11.04 -25.12 24.73
N ASP A 456 -10.88 -25.05 23.40
CA ASP A 456 -11.01 -26.22 22.52
C ASP A 456 -9.71 -27.01 22.50
N TYR A 457 -9.53 -27.80 23.56
CA TYR A 457 -8.32 -28.57 23.77
C TYR A 457 -8.12 -29.68 22.72
N GLY A 458 -9.20 -30.26 22.20
CA GLY A 458 -9.14 -31.33 21.20
C GLY A 458 -8.60 -30.83 19.86
N LYS A 459 -9.13 -29.71 19.38
CA LYS A 459 -8.63 -29.10 18.14
C LYS A 459 -7.21 -28.56 18.30
N ALA A 460 -6.89 -27.99 19.47
CA ALA A 460 -5.53 -27.54 19.77
C ALA A 460 -4.50 -28.68 19.65
N GLU A 461 -4.80 -29.87 20.17
CA GLU A 461 -3.91 -31.03 20.05
C GLU A 461 -3.73 -31.49 18.61
N GLU A 462 -4.81 -31.57 17.81
CA GLU A 462 -4.74 -31.93 16.39
C GLU A 462 -3.79 -31.00 15.63
N LEU A 463 -3.90 -29.69 15.86
CA LEU A 463 -3.06 -28.68 15.22
C LEU A 463 -1.60 -28.70 15.70
N LEU A 464 -1.35 -29.00 16.98
CA LEU A 464 0.01 -29.22 17.47
C LEU A 464 0.65 -30.46 16.83
N ASN A 465 -0.12 -31.53 16.58
CA ASN A 465 0.37 -32.68 15.83
C ASN A 465 0.73 -32.31 14.39
N GLU A 466 -0.13 -31.54 13.72
CA GLU A 466 0.15 -31.05 12.37
C GLU A 466 1.43 -30.20 12.32
N SER A 467 1.62 -29.32 13.31
CA SER A 467 2.86 -28.56 13.46
C SER A 467 4.09 -29.48 13.61
N LEU A 468 3.98 -30.61 14.30
CA LEU A 468 5.07 -31.55 14.52
C LEU A 468 5.36 -32.41 13.27
N ILE A 469 4.36 -32.69 12.43
CA ILE A 469 4.54 -33.37 11.15
C ILE A 469 5.40 -32.53 10.21
N HIS A 470 5.17 -31.21 10.21
CA HIS A 470 5.90 -30.24 9.39
C HIS A 470 7.10 -29.62 10.12
N SER A 471 7.85 -30.42 10.91
CA SER A 471 8.93 -29.88 11.73
C SER A 471 10.11 -29.35 10.91
N VAL A 472 10.32 -28.03 10.91
CA VAL A 472 11.47 -27.35 10.27
C VAL A 472 12.24 -26.49 11.29
N ASP A 473 11.55 -25.63 12.04
CA ASP A 473 12.11 -24.83 13.13
C ASP A 473 11.96 -25.59 14.45
N THR A 474 13.09 -26.01 15.02
CA THR A 474 13.17 -26.76 16.28
C THR A 474 12.51 -26.04 17.47
N ARG A 475 12.40 -24.70 17.45
CA ARG A 475 11.70 -23.96 18.52
C ARG A 475 10.21 -24.27 18.53
N TYR A 476 9.58 -24.32 17.36
CA TYR A 476 8.15 -24.65 17.26
C TYR A 476 7.89 -26.10 17.66
N GLU A 477 8.78 -27.02 17.29
CA GLU A 477 8.72 -28.41 17.75
C GLU A 477 8.73 -28.51 19.28
N LEU A 478 9.69 -27.86 19.92
CA LEU A 478 9.81 -27.83 21.37
C LEU A 478 8.58 -27.23 22.04
N VAL A 479 8.17 -26.03 21.62
CA VAL A 479 7.04 -25.35 22.23
C VAL A 479 5.74 -26.11 22.00
N ALA A 480 5.59 -26.80 20.86
CA ALA A 480 4.46 -27.69 20.63
C ALA A 480 4.45 -28.86 21.61
N ASP A 481 5.57 -29.54 21.83
CA ASP A 481 5.69 -30.59 22.85
C ASP A 481 5.38 -30.05 24.27
N PHE A 482 5.83 -28.84 24.62
CA PHE A 482 5.48 -28.21 25.90
C PHE A 482 3.96 -28.03 26.08
N TRP A 483 3.29 -27.42 25.09
CA TRP A 483 1.85 -27.18 25.17
C TRP A 483 1.03 -28.47 25.08
N LYS A 484 1.50 -29.48 24.34
CA LYS A 484 0.90 -30.82 24.39
C LYS A 484 0.99 -31.43 25.78
N GLY A 485 2.09 -31.21 26.49
CA GLY A 485 2.24 -31.58 27.90
C GLY A 485 1.21 -30.89 28.80
N GLU A 486 1.02 -29.59 28.65
CA GLU A 486 0.03 -28.82 29.44
C GLU A 486 -1.42 -29.20 29.11
N LEU A 487 -1.72 -29.38 27.82
CA LEU A 487 -3.02 -29.85 27.34
C LEU A 487 -3.38 -31.21 27.91
N ALA A 488 -2.43 -32.14 27.85
CA ALA A 488 -2.61 -33.46 28.40
C ALA A 488 -2.90 -33.39 29.91
N TYR A 489 -2.22 -32.54 30.69
CA TYR A 489 -2.53 -32.31 32.10
C TYR A 489 -3.95 -31.76 32.31
N LYS A 490 -4.34 -30.72 31.57
CA LYS A 490 -5.69 -30.12 31.65
C LYS A 490 -6.81 -31.10 31.26
N MET A 491 -6.53 -32.02 30.34
CA MET A 491 -7.45 -33.08 29.93
C MET A 491 -7.39 -34.31 30.86
N HIS A 492 -6.66 -34.24 31.97
CA HIS A 492 -6.42 -35.36 32.90
C HIS A 492 -5.75 -36.60 32.27
N ARG A 493 -5.04 -36.42 31.16
CA ARG A 493 -4.18 -37.44 30.51
C ARG A 493 -2.75 -37.30 31.01
N PHE A 494 -2.54 -37.65 32.27
CA PHE A 494 -1.30 -37.34 32.95
C PHE A 494 -0.07 -38.09 32.40
N ASP A 495 -0.22 -39.32 31.88
CA ASP A 495 0.89 -40.06 31.25
C ASP A 495 1.40 -39.33 29.99
N ASP A 496 0.46 -38.88 29.14
CA ASP A 496 0.78 -38.07 27.96
C ASP A 496 1.44 -36.74 28.36
N ALA A 497 0.98 -36.13 29.46
CA ALA A 497 1.56 -34.90 29.99
C ALA A 497 3.05 -35.06 30.31
N LEU A 498 3.41 -36.17 30.95
CA LEU A 498 4.80 -36.50 31.25
C LEU A 498 5.60 -36.79 29.98
N ILE A 499 5.07 -37.60 29.04
CA ILE A 499 5.75 -37.95 27.79
C ILE A 499 6.07 -36.71 26.95
N TYR A 500 5.10 -35.83 26.72
CA TYR A 500 5.34 -34.64 25.89
C TYR A 500 6.26 -33.63 26.59
N THR A 501 6.09 -33.45 27.90
CA THR A 501 6.97 -32.55 28.65
C THR A 501 8.41 -33.06 28.69
N GLU A 502 8.62 -34.37 28.76
CA GLU A 502 9.95 -34.99 28.69
C GLU A 502 10.61 -34.78 27.31
N LYS A 503 9.84 -34.89 26.21
CA LYS A 503 10.35 -34.57 24.86
C LYS A 503 10.85 -33.13 24.77
N PHE A 504 10.08 -32.18 25.30
CA PHE A 504 10.48 -30.78 25.39
C PHE A 504 11.79 -30.61 26.17
N ILE A 505 11.90 -31.20 27.36
CA ILE A 505 13.09 -31.08 28.22
C ILE A 505 14.34 -31.65 27.51
N ASN A 506 14.22 -32.85 26.92
CA ASN A 506 15.35 -33.56 26.30
C ASN A 506 15.96 -32.80 25.10
N LYS A 507 15.16 -31.98 24.43
CA LYS A 507 15.60 -31.20 23.26
C LYS A 507 15.80 -29.71 23.57
N TYR A 508 15.49 -29.24 24.79
CA TYR A 508 15.50 -27.80 25.12
C TYR A 508 16.83 -27.11 24.80
N SER A 509 17.95 -27.77 25.05
CA SER A 509 19.30 -27.24 24.80
C SER A 509 19.65 -27.09 23.32
N GLN A 510 18.87 -27.68 22.42
CA GLN A 510 19.11 -27.68 20.97
C GLN A 510 18.61 -26.40 20.30
N ALA A 511 17.74 -25.62 20.95
CA ALA A 511 17.18 -24.40 20.41
C ALA A 511 17.49 -23.19 21.31
N ARG A 512 17.98 -22.11 20.70
CA ARG A 512 18.15 -20.82 21.41
C ARG A 512 16.85 -20.03 21.37
N ARG A 513 16.58 -19.24 22.42
CA ARG A 513 15.48 -18.26 22.46
C ARG A 513 14.08 -18.88 22.30
N VAL A 514 13.85 -20.06 22.88
CA VAL A 514 12.53 -20.75 22.91
C VAL A 514 11.46 -19.86 23.56
N GLU A 515 11.85 -19.19 24.64
CA GLU A 515 11.01 -18.31 25.47
C GLU A 515 10.49 -17.08 24.70
N GLU A 516 11.11 -16.69 23.59
CA GLU A 516 10.60 -15.61 22.74
C GLU A 516 9.37 -16.04 21.93
N LEU A 517 9.27 -17.33 21.61
CA LEU A 517 8.13 -17.90 20.90
C LEU A 517 6.97 -18.17 21.86
N SER A 518 7.27 -18.66 23.05
CA SER A 518 6.31 -18.84 24.13
C SER A 518 6.99 -18.57 25.47
N PRO A 519 6.72 -17.44 26.14
CA PRO A 519 7.31 -17.11 27.44
C PRO A 519 7.00 -18.14 28.53
N ALA A 520 5.90 -18.88 28.37
CA ALA A 520 5.51 -19.95 29.28
C ALA A 520 6.35 -21.22 29.11
N ALA A 521 6.94 -21.46 27.92
CA ALA A 521 7.66 -22.69 27.60
C ALA A 521 9.11 -22.66 28.14
N THR A 522 9.24 -22.69 29.47
CA THR A 522 10.52 -22.77 30.18
C THR A 522 10.75 -24.17 30.76
N LEU A 523 12.01 -24.55 30.99
CA LEU A 523 12.32 -25.76 31.77
C LEU A 523 11.66 -25.72 33.15
N GLN A 524 11.58 -24.53 33.75
CA GLN A 524 10.94 -24.34 35.03
C GLN A 524 9.46 -24.74 34.98
N ASN A 525 8.69 -24.16 34.06
CA ASN A 525 7.26 -24.45 33.93
C ASN A 525 7.00 -25.89 33.46
N ALA A 526 7.90 -26.46 32.65
CA ALA A 526 7.84 -27.87 32.29
C ALA A 526 7.94 -28.76 33.52
N TYR A 527 8.92 -28.52 34.40
CA TYR A 527 9.04 -29.28 35.65
C TYR A 527 7.88 -29.00 36.63
N ILE A 528 7.31 -27.79 36.63
CA ILE A 528 6.09 -27.50 37.40
C ILE A 528 4.92 -28.34 36.89
N ASN A 529 4.72 -28.40 35.56
CA ASN A 529 3.67 -29.19 34.94
C ASN A 529 3.84 -30.68 35.23
N MET A 530 5.05 -31.23 35.09
CA MET A 530 5.34 -32.61 35.49
C MET A 530 5.12 -32.83 37.00
N GLY A 531 5.47 -31.85 37.84
CA GLY A 531 5.27 -31.89 39.29
C GLY A 531 3.79 -32.00 39.65
N TYR A 532 2.95 -31.15 39.07
CA TYR A 532 1.51 -31.20 39.29
C TYR A 532 0.85 -32.42 38.64
N ALA A 533 1.24 -32.82 37.43
CA ALA A 533 0.75 -34.06 36.80
C ALA A 533 1.05 -35.29 37.67
N ALA A 534 2.25 -35.35 38.23
CA ALA A 534 2.64 -36.41 39.15
C ALA A 534 1.90 -36.31 40.50
N MET A 535 1.59 -35.11 41.02
CA MET A 535 0.73 -34.94 42.20
C MET A 535 -0.68 -35.51 41.96
N GLU A 536 -1.27 -35.25 40.79
CA GLU A 536 -2.59 -35.75 40.42
C GLU A 536 -2.60 -37.26 40.19
N GLN A 537 -1.54 -37.81 39.56
CA GLN A 537 -1.33 -39.26 39.46
C GLN A 537 -1.01 -39.91 40.80
N LYS A 538 -0.77 -39.11 41.84
CA LYS A 538 -0.31 -39.55 43.15
C LYS A 538 1.05 -40.25 43.07
N ASP A 539 1.81 -40.06 41.98
CA ASP A 539 3.24 -40.37 41.94
C ASP A 539 4.01 -39.23 42.60
N PHE A 540 3.82 -39.15 43.91
CA PHE A 540 4.40 -38.09 44.71
C PHE A 540 5.94 -38.14 44.71
N LYS A 541 6.55 -39.30 44.40
CA LYS A 541 8.02 -39.46 44.28
C LYS A 541 8.54 -38.79 43.02
N ALA A 542 7.86 -38.98 41.90
CA ALA A 542 8.16 -38.24 40.68
C ALA A 542 7.88 -36.75 40.89
N ALA A 543 6.73 -36.38 41.50
CA ALA A 543 6.37 -34.98 41.79
C ALA A 543 7.45 -34.26 42.58
N GLN A 544 7.95 -34.89 43.65
CA GLN A 544 9.08 -34.40 44.40
C GLN A 544 10.31 -34.16 43.51
N SER A 545 10.69 -35.14 42.68
CA SER A 545 11.86 -35.01 41.81
C SER A 545 11.70 -33.83 40.85
N TYR A 546 10.50 -33.63 40.30
CA TYR A 546 10.23 -32.54 39.39
C TYR A 546 10.24 -31.18 40.10
N PHE A 547 9.55 -31.00 41.23
CA PHE A 547 9.62 -29.75 42.01
C PHE A 547 11.03 -29.45 42.53
N ASN A 548 11.84 -30.46 42.80
CA ASN A 548 13.25 -30.26 43.09
C ASN A 548 14.01 -29.70 41.88
N LYS A 549 13.76 -30.21 40.67
CA LYS A 549 14.36 -29.69 39.44
C LYS A 549 13.93 -28.25 39.12
N VAL A 550 12.71 -27.84 39.48
CA VAL A 550 12.23 -26.45 39.39
C VAL A 550 13.16 -25.51 40.17
N GLN A 551 13.59 -25.91 41.37
CA GLN A 551 14.48 -25.11 42.22
C GLN A 551 15.90 -24.96 41.65
N LEU A 552 16.31 -25.86 40.76
CA LEU A 552 17.63 -25.81 40.11
C LEU A 552 17.65 -24.88 38.89
N GLN A 553 16.49 -24.36 38.46
CA GLN A 553 16.40 -23.44 37.32
C GLN A 553 16.47 -21.98 37.76
N PRO A 554 17.03 -21.08 36.92
CA PRO A 554 16.96 -19.64 37.15
C PRO A 554 15.50 -19.21 37.28
N SER A 555 15.18 -18.55 38.39
CA SER A 555 13.82 -18.13 38.68
C SER A 555 13.80 -17.02 39.70
N ASP A 556 12.67 -16.31 39.76
CA ASP A 556 12.45 -15.38 40.86
C ASP A 556 12.36 -16.15 42.20
N SER A 557 12.64 -15.43 43.28
CA SER A 557 12.66 -16.01 44.61
C SER A 557 11.30 -16.57 45.04
N ALA A 558 10.18 -16.10 44.48
CA ALA A 558 8.86 -16.56 44.86
C ALA A 558 8.53 -17.90 44.20
N THR A 559 8.82 -18.06 42.91
CA THR A 559 8.62 -19.33 42.19
C THR A 559 9.52 -20.43 42.74
N ALA A 560 10.77 -20.11 43.08
CA ALA A 560 11.67 -21.05 43.74
C ALA A 560 11.14 -21.49 45.12
N VAL A 561 10.66 -20.55 45.94
CA VAL A 561 10.10 -20.85 47.26
C VAL A 561 8.79 -21.63 47.14
N ASN A 562 7.94 -21.30 46.17
CA ASN A 562 6.73 -22.06 45.88
C ASN A 562 7.04 -23.50 45.45
N ALA A 563 8.08 -23.71 44.64
CA ALA A 563 8.52 -25.05 44.27
C ALA A 563 9.04 -25.85 45.47
N VAL A 564 9.75 -25.21 46.41
CA VAL A 564 10.15 -25.86 47.68
C VAL A 564 8.91 -26.25 48.49
N LEU A 565 7.91 -25.37 48.53
CA LEU A 565 6.66 -25.62 49.24
C LEU A 565 5.87 -26.78 48.62
N ARG A 566 5.75 -26.81 47.30
CA ARG A 566 5.08 -27.90 46.56
C ARG A 566 5.88 -29.20 46.61
N GLU A 567 7.22 -29.14 46.66
CA GLU A 567 8.04 -30.31 47.00
C GLU A 567 7.70 -30.78 48.42
N ALA A 568 7.58 -29.88 49.40
CA ALA A 568 7.22 -30.24 50.77
C ALA A 568 5.81 -30.86 50.85
N ASP A 569 4.85 -30.35 50.08
CA ASP A 569 3.50 -30.92 49.93
C ASP A 569 3.58 -32.34 49.32
N ALA A 570 4.32 -32.53 48.21
CA ALA A 570 4.48 -33.85 47.58
C ALA A 570 5.12 -34.86 48.53
N VAL A 571 6.14 -34.42 49.28
CA VAL A 571 6.86 -35.25 50.24
C VAL A 571 6.00 -35.55 51.47
N PHE A 572 5.14 -34.62 51.88
CA PHE A 572 4.10 -34.85 52.89
C PHE A 572 3.12 -35.93 52.41
N MET A 573 2.69 -35.87 51.14
CA MET A 573 1.80 -36.86 50.55
C MET A 573 2.47 -38.24 50.35
N GLN A 574 3.78 -38.30 50.09
CA GLN A 574 4.59 -39.53 50.18
C GLN A 574 4.67 -40.11 51.58
N LYS A 575 4.22 -39.36 52.60
CA LYS A 575 4.38 -39.67 54.02
C LYS A 575 5.85 -39.74 54.45
N ASP A 576 6.75 -39.17 53.66
CA ASP A 576 8.13 -38.90 54.07
C ASP A 576 8.15 -37.62 54.91
N TYR A 577 7.44 -37.69 56.03
CA TYR A 577 7.11 -36.55 56.87
C TYR A 577 8.36 -35.81 57.38
N ASN A 578 9.45 -36.53 57.66
CA ASN A 578 10.70 -35.93 58.12
C ASN A 578 11.37 -35.10 57.03
N ARG A 579 11.35 -35.59 55.78
CA ARG A 579 11.85 -34.82 54.64
C ARG A 579 10.93 -33.65 54.30
N ALA A 580 9.60 -33.84 54.43
CA ALA A 580 8.63 -32.76 54.25
C ALA A 580 8.89 -31.62 55.25
N ILE A 581 9.02 -31.96 56.53
CA ILE A 581 9.43 -31.04 57.60
C ILE A 581 10.71 -30.28 57.22
N THR A 582 11.73 -30.97 56.72
CA THR A 582 12.99 -30.35 56.30
C THR A 582 12.80 -29.34 55.17
N LEU A 583 11.90 -29.63 54.23
CA LEU A 583 11.57 -28.73 53.11
C LEU A 583 10.72 -27.54 53.58
N TYR A 584 9.71 -27.74 54.43
CA TYR A 584 9.00 -26.64 55.07
C TYR A 584 9.95 -25.76 55.87
N ASP A 585 10.90 -26.32 56.60
CA ASP A 585 11.92 -25.55 57.33
C ASP A 585 12.75 -24.66 56.42
N ARG A 586 13.03 -25.10 55.19
CA ARG A 586 13.69 -24.24 54.18
C ARG A 586 12.80 -23.06 53.79
N VAL A 587 11.50 -23.27 53.56
CA VAL A 587 10.54 -22.19 53.28
C VAL A 587 10.46 -21.22 54.47
N ILE A 588 10.41 -21.76 55.68
CA ILE A 588 10.37 -21.00 56.94
C ILE A 588 11.63 -20.15 57.11
N ALA A 589 12.80 -20.70 56.80
CA ALA A 589 14.09 -20.03 56.96
C ALA A 589 14.28 -18.83 56.03
N VAL A 590 13.66 -18.82 54.84
CA VAL A 590 13.64 -17.66 53.93
C VAL A 590 12.91 -16.47 54.57
N ASN A 591 12.05 -16.74 55.56
CA ASN A 591 11.30 -15.74 56.32
C ASN A 591 10.50 -14.78 55.40
N GLY A 592 10.04 -15.32 54.28
CA GLY A 592 9.18 -14.65 53.31
C GLY A 592 7.70 -14.85 53.62
N PRO A 593 6.81 -14.41 52.71
CA PRO A 593 5.36 -14.40 52.94
C PRO A 593 4.76 -15.78 53.27
N ASP A 594 5.29 -16.85 52.70
CA ASP A 594 4.78 -18.23 52.89
C ASP A 594 5.35 -18.94 54.15
N ALA A 595 6.20 -18.27 54.94
CA ALA A 595 6.89 -18.90 56.08
C ALA A 595 5.93 -19.36 57.17
N ASP A 596 4.89 -18.58 57.49
CA ASP A 596 3.94 -18.99 58.52
C ASP A 596 2.94 -20.06 58.02
N TYR A 597 2.64 -20.09 56.72
CA TYR A 597 1.91 -21.21 56.09
C TYR A 597 2.73 -22.49 56.21
N ALA A 598 4.02 -22.44 55.88
CA ALA A 598 4.91 -23.57 56.02
C ALA A 598 5.05 -24.03 57.49
N LYS A 599 5.10 -23.11 58.47
CA LYS A 599 5.06 -23.46 59.90
C LYS A 599 3.76 -24.16 60.28
N TYR A 600 2.62 -23.68 59.77
CA TYR A 600 1.32 -24.29 60.07
C TYR A 600 1.18 -25.66 59.42
N GLN A 601 1.53 -25.82 58.14
CA GLN A 601 1.57 -27.12 57.47
C GLN A 601 2.52 -28.09 58.17
N LYS A 602 3.69 -27.61 58.60
CA LYS A 602 4.61 -28.39 59.42
C LYS A 602 3.98 -28.84 60.74
N ALA A 603 3.21 -27.97 61.41
CA ALA A 603 2.50 -28.33 62.61
C ALA A 603 1.46 -29.44 62.36
N LEU A 604 0.65 -29.31 61.31
CA LEU A 604 -0.32 -30.35 60.91
C LEU A 604 0.37 -31.70 60.60
N ILE A 605 1.54 -31.67 59.96
CA ILE A 605 2.36 -32.86 59.69
C ILE A 605 2.86 -33.52 60.97
N LEU A 606 3.32 -32.71 61.93
CA LEU A 606 3.74 -33.21 63.23
C LEU A 606 2.56 -33.81 63.99
N GLY A 607 1.34 -33.32 63.76
CA GLY A 607 0.12 -33.92 64.27
C GLY A 607 -0.20 -35.27 63.66
N VAL A 608 -0.07 -35.38 62.34
CA VAL A 608 -0.21 -36.64 61.60
C VAL A 608 0.86 -37.66 62.02
N LEU A 609 2.08 -37.20 62.31
CA LEU A 609 3.19 -38.04 62.80
C LEU A 609 2.99 -38.52 64.26
N GLY A 610 1.93 -38.09 64.94
CA GLY A 610 1.73 -38.35 66.36
C GLY A 610 2.80 -37.69 67.24
N ARG A 611 3.65 -36.87 66.63
CA ARG A 611 4.61 -35.99 67.31
C ARG A 611 3.85 -34.75 67.77
N ARG A 612 2.72 -34.98 68.44
CA ARG A 612 1.82 -33.97 69.00
C ARG A 612 2.59 -33.00 69.88
N ALA A 613 3.61 -33.46 70.60
CA ALA A 613 4.48 -32.59 71.39
C ALA A 613 5.22 -31.56 70.51
N GLU A 614 5.69 -31.96 69.33
CA GLU A 614 6.39 -31.08 68.39
C GLU A 614 5.41 -30.25 67.54
N GLU A 615 4.28 -30.81 67.11
CA GLU A 615 3.15 -30.06 66.52
C GLU A 615 2.75 -28.94 67.46
N SER A 616 2.49 -29.29 68.72
CA SER A 616 2.13 -28.34 69.74
C SER A 616 3.27 -27.34 69.96
N VAL A 617 4.55 -27.72 69.90
CA VAL A 617 5.66 -26.73 69.96
C VAL A 617 5.57 -25.73 68.82
N ILE A 618 5.22 -26.14 67.59
CA ILE A 618 5.10 -25.23 66.46
C ILE A 618 3.82 -24.41 66.52
N LEU A 619 2.67 -25.02 66.80
CA LEU A 619 1.43 -24.31 67.08
C LEU A 619 1.65 -23.31 68.23
N ASN A 620 2.35 -23.69 69.31
CA ASN A 620 2.74 -22.81 70.41
C ASN A 620 3.69 -21.69 69.95
N SER A 621 4.66 -21.98 69.09
CA SER A 621 5.57 -20.98 68.52
C SER A 621 4.86 -19.96 67.62
N LEU A 622 3.88 -20.43 66.84
CA LEU A 622 2.96 -19.61 66.05
C LEU A 622 2.04 -18.81 66.98
N MET A 623 1.57 -19.41 68.09
CA MET A 623 0.78 -18.77 69.15
C MET A 623 1.55 -17.72 69.99
N SER A 624 2.89 -17.75 69.99
CA SER A 624 3.78 -16.96 70.88
C SER A 624 4.68 -15.95 70.17
N SER A 625 4.85 -16.07 68.86
CA SER A 625 5.38 -15.00 68.01
C SER A 625 4.24 -14.10 67.52
N LYS A 626 4.54 -12.94 66.91
CA LYS A 626 3.50 -12.07 66.30
C LYS A 626 3.08 -12.59 64.91
N SER A 627 2.76 -13.88 64.78
CA SER A 627 2.38 -14.57 63.54
C SER A 627 0.91 -14.36 63.19
N GLY A 628 0.62 -14.30 61.87
CA GLY A 628 -0.75 -14.29 61.37
C GLY A 628 -1.55 -15.58 61.65
N TYR A 629 -0.90 -16.70 61.98
CA TYR A 629 -1.56 -18.00 62.23
C TYR A 629 -1.64 -18.37 63.73
N ALA A 630 -1.36 -17.42 64.63
CA ALA A 630 -1.34 -17.65 66.08
C ALA A 630 -2.68 -18.15 66.64
N ALA A 631 -3.81 -17.57 66.24
CA ALA A 631 -5.11 -17.98 66.75
C ALA A 631 -5.67 -19.21 66.00
N ASN A 632 -5.31 -19.41 64.72
CA ASN A 632 -5.51 -20.68 64.00
C ASN A 632 -4.80 -21.83 64.71
N ALA A 633 -3.61 -21.57 65.20
CA ALA A 633 -2.89 -22.54 66.00
C ALA A 633 -3.57 -22.84 67.34
N ARG A 634 -4.20 -21.86 68.02
CA ARG A 634 -5.05 -22.13 69.21
C ARG A 634 -6.29 -22.97 68.87
N TYR A 635 -6.87 -22.74 67.70
CA TYR A 635 -8.05 -23.46 67.23
C TYR A 635 -7.72 -24.88 66.78
N GLU A 636 -6.67 -25.09 65.98
CA GLU A 636 -6.20 -26.44 65.66
C GLU A 636 -5.77 -27.18 66.90
N GLN A 637 -5.11 -26.51 67.85
CA GLN A 637 -4.83 -27.08 69.17
C GLN A 637 -6.13 -27.49 69.89
N SER A 638 -7.23 -26.75 69.73
CA SER A 638 -8.54 -27.10 70.27
C SER A 638 -9.28 -28.19 69.51
N LEU A 639 -8.98 -28.39 68.23
CA LEU A 639 -9.49 -29.50 67.43
C LEU A 639 -8.75 -30.80 67.74
N ILE A 640 -7.43 -30.72 67.97
CA ILE A 640 -6.64 -31.80 68.56
C ILE A 640 -7.25 -32.26 69.90
N TYR A 641 -7.96 -31.36 70.57
CA TYR A 641 -8.75 -31.69 71.73
C TYR A 641 -10.20 -32.17 71.42
N ILE A 642 -10.92 -31.67 70.39
CA ILE A 642 -12.27 -32.17 70.03
C ILE A 642 -12.15 -33.62 69.58
N GLU A 643 -11.17 -33.88 68.71
CA GLU A 643 -10.91 -35.15 68.05
C GLU A 643 -10.43 -36.24 68.99
N ASP A 644 -9.84 -35.86 70.12
CA ASP A 644 -9.53 -36.77 71.20
C ASP A 644 -10.79 -37.18 72.01
N ASP A 645 -11.99 -36.93 71.46
CA ASP A 645 -13.34 -36.91 72.08
C ASP A 645 -13.41 -36.09 73.36
N LYS A 646 -12.42 -35.21 73.46
CA LYS A 646 -12.36 -34.27 74.54
C LYS A 646 -12.98 -33.02 73.96
N TYR A 647 -14.24 -33.15 73.54
CA TYR A 647 -15.16 -32.02 73.33
C TYR A 647 -15.03 -31.04 74.48
N GLN A 648 -14.80 -31.57 75.67
CA GLN A 648 -14.46 -30.76 76.80
C GLN A 648 -13.12 -30.00 76.66
N GLN A 649 -11.99 -30.65 76.33
CA GLN A 649 -10.70 -29.97 76.18
C GLN A 649 -10.68 -29.01 74.98
N ALA A 650 -11.49 -29.31 73.99
CA ALA A 650 -11.74 -28.42 72.90
C ALA A 650 -12.54 -27.23 73.30
N ILE A 651 -13.70 -27.42 73.93
CA ILE A 651 -14.44 -26.35 74.58
C ILE A 651 -13.47 -25.54 75.44
N THR A 652 -12.55 -26.21 76.13
CA THR A 652 -11.55 -25.60 77.03
C THR A 652 -10.38 -24.92 76.31
N THR A 653 -10.16 -25.16 75.03
CA THR A 653 -9.07 -24.53 74.26
C THR A 653 -9.63 -23.52 73.26
N LEU A 654 -10.86 -23.76 72.82
CA LEU A 654 -11.82 -22.83 72.24
C LEU A 654 -12.32 -21.80 73.29
N GLN A 655 -12.37 -22.08 74.59
CA GLN A 655 -12.92 -21.17 75.59
C GLN A 655 -12.04 -19.97 75.92
N PRO A 656 -10.72 -20.16 76.10
CA PRO A 656 -9.79 -19.05 76.11
C PRO A 656 -9.98 -18.20 74.85
N LEU A 657 -10.32 -18.82 73.72
CA LEU A 657 -10.75 -18.09 72.53
C LEU A 657 -12.10 -17.41 72.78
N THR A 658 -13.14 -18.03 73.38
CA THR A 658 -14.46 -17.43 73.69
C THR A 658 -14.45 -16.17 74.57
N ASP A 659 -13.41 -16.02 75.40
CA ASP A 659 -13.22 -14.90 76.33
C ASP A 659 -12.07 -13.95 75.94
N ASP A 660 -11.30 -14.24 74.88
CA ASP A 660 -10.14 -13.43 74.50
C ASP A 660 -10.56 -12.07 73.94
N LYS A 661 -10.14 -11.00 74.61
CA LYS A 661 -10.45 -9.62 74.25
C LYS A 661 -9.59 -9.11 73.07
N GLY A 662 -8.56 -9.85 72.67
CA GLY A 662 -7.66 -9.52 71.55
C GLY A 662 -8.05 -10.11 70.16
N ASP A 663 -8.75 -11.26 70.09
CA ASP A 663 -9.18 -11.95 68.84
C ASP A 663 -10.59 -12.58 68.95
N ARG A 664 -11.58 -11.70 69.15
CA ARG A 664 -13.02 -11.99 69.33
C ARG A 664 -13.66 -12.85 68.22
N ARG A 665 -12.99 -13.04 67.06
CA ARG A 665 -13.45 -13.75 65.84
C ARG A 665 -13.15 -15.24 65.83
N LEU A 666 -12.20 -15.65 66.67
CA LEU A 666 -12.05 -17.02 67.10
C LEU A 666 -12.87 -17.32 68.36
N ALA A 667 -13.29 -16.28 69.10
CA ALA A 667 -14.11 -16.38 70.30
C ALA A 667 -15.53 -16.82 70.07
N ALA A 668 -16.18 -16.26 69.07
CA ALA A 668 -17.52 -16.66 68.77
C ALA A 668 -17.54 -17.73 67.65
N LYS A 669 -16.45 -17.97 66.88
CA LYS A 669 -16.19 -19.27 66.20
C LYS A 669 -16.03 -20.38 67.21
N ALA A 670 -15.43 -20.07 68.34
CA ALA A 670 -15.42 -20.95 69.48
C ALA A 670 -16.83 -21.08 70.06
N TRP A 671 -17.62 -20.02 70.30
CA TRP A 671 -19.03 -20.16 70.72
C TRP A 671 -19.94 -20.85 69.68
N MET A 672 -19.59 -20.78 68.40
CA MET A 672 -20.25 -21.39 67.25
C MET A 672 -19.79 -22.83 67.09
N LYS A 673 -18.51 -23.14 67.32
CA LYS A 673 -17.97 -24.50 67.38
C LYS A 673 -18.32 -25.18 68.70
N LEU A 674 -18.66 -24.42 69.73
CA LEU A 674 -19.38 -24.82 70.93
C LEU A 674 -20.84 -25.05 70.60
N GLY A 675 -21.53 -24.11 69.96
CA GLY A 675 -22.91 -24.26 69.53
C GLY A 675 -23.12 -25.40 68.55
N PHE A 676 -22.11 -25.66 67.72
CA PHE A 676 -21.99 -26.79 66.83
C PHE A 676 -21.56 -28.04 67.58
N ALA A 677 -20.56 -28.00 68.47
CA ALA A 677 -20.26 -29.14 69.34
C ALA A 677 -21.47 -29.50 70.21
N TYR A 678 -22.38 -28.56 70.47
CA TYR A 678 -23.67 -28.78 71.11
C TYR A 678 -24.76 -29.24 70.13
N GLN A 679 -24.86 -28.69 68.91
CA GLN A 679 -25.78 -29.11 67.84
C GLN A 679 -25.50 -30.53 67.37
N GLN A 680 -24.22 -30.90 67.27
CA GLN A 680 -23.71 -32.23 66.93
C GLN A 680 -23.95 -33.24 68.06
N MET A 681 -24.31 -32.75 69.25
CA MET A 681 -24.93 -33.56 70.29
C MET A 681 -26.48 -33.62 70.12
N ASN A 682 -26.96 -33.48 68.88
CA ASN A 682 -28.37 -33.41 68.41
C ASN A 682 -29.25 -32.48 69.21
N ASN A 683 -28.79 -31.25 69.19
CA ASN A 683 -29.36 -30.27 70.05
C ASN A 683 -29.44 -28.98 69.26
N ASP A 684 -30.29 -28.99 68.23
CA ASP A 684 -30.65 -27.77 67.49
C ASP A 684 -31.18 -26.71 68.44
N ASP A 685 -31.74 -27.07 69.59
CA ASP A 685 -32.09 -26.12 70.64
C ASP A 685 -30.87 -25.53 71.31
N LYS A 686 -29.84 -26.30 71.67
CA LYS A 686 -28.54 -25.76 72.14
C LYS A 686 -27.72 -25.13 71.04
N ALA A 687 -28.05 -25.38 69.77
CA ALA A 687 -27.49 -24.69 68.64
C ALA A 687 -28.18 -23.35 68.50
N ILE A 688 -29.50 -23.31 68.33
CA ILE A 688 -30.37 -22.14 68.38
C ILE A 688 -30.20 -21.39 69.67
N GLU A 689 -29.79 -21.99 70.78
CA GLU A 689 -29.52 -21.39 72.08
C GLU A 689 -28.06 -21.01 72.22
N ALA A 690 -27.06 -21.78 71.78
CA ALA A 690 -25.72 -21.22 71.66
C ALA A 690 -25.79 -20.02 70.73
N TYR A 691 -26.45 -20.17 69.59
CA TYR A 691 -26.83 -19.10 68.70
C TYR A 691 -27.65 -18.04 69.43
N LYS A 692 -28.76 -18.33 70.09
CA LYS A 692 -29.62 -17.33 70.74
C LYS A 692 -28.96 -16.66 71.93
N HIS A 693 -28.05 -17.33 72.61
CA HIS A 693 -27.25 -16.89 73.74
C HIS A 693 -26.11 -16.05 73.19
N ILE A 694 -25.65 -16.36 71.99
CA ILE A 694 -24.90 -15.41 71.23
C ILE A 694 -25.82 -14.21 70.84
N VAL A 695 -27.10 -14.43 70.45
CA VAL A 695 -28.18 -13.43 70.18
C VAL A 695 -28.70 -12.69 71.40
N ALA A 696 -28.49 -13.12 72.62
CA ALA A 696 -29.02 -12.47 73.82
C ALA A 696 -27.86 -11.84 74.57
N GLU A 697 -26.82 -12.65 74.77
CA GLU A 697 -25.74 -12.35 75.70
C GLU A 697 -24.49 -11.87 75.00
N TYR A 698 -24.03 -12.56 73.95
CA TYR A 698 -22.89 -12.08 73.17
C TYR A 698 -23.37 -11.06 72.16
N ALA A 699 -24.10 -10.04 72.63
CA ALA A 699 -25.03 -9.13 71.96
C ALA A 699 -24.52 -8.37 70.68
N GLY A 700 -23.41 -8.79 70.11
CA GLY A 700 -23.01 -8.46 68.75
C GLY A 700 -21.80 -9.24 68.27
N SER A 701 -21.39 -10.36 68.88
CA SER A 701 -20.24 -11.13 68.34
C SER A 701 -20.46 -11.49 66.87
N GLU A 702 -19.39 -11.77 66.09
CA GLU A 702 -19.57 -12.06 64.65
C GLU A 702 -20.44 -13.30 64.45
N GLU A 703 -20.40 -14.21 65.41
CA GLU A 703 -21.23 -15.37 65.51
C GLU A 703 -22.47 -15.11 66.34
N ARG A 704 -22.75 -13.88 66.86
CA ARG A 704 -24.08 -13.40 67.30
C ARG A 704 -24.89 -13.13 66.10
N ASN A 705 -24.34 -12.48 65.09
CA ASN A 705 -25.01 -12.42 63.81
C ASN A 705 -24.83 -13.73 63.08
N GLY A 706 -23.70 -14.43 63.11
CA GLY A 706 -23.62 -15.83 62.70
C GLY A 706 -24.50 -16.77 63.54
N ALA A 707 -25.18 -16.24 64.56
CA ALA A 707 -26.19 -16.89 65.35
C ALA A 707 -27.58 -16.29 65.19
N LEU A 708 -27.74 -14.99 65.02
CA LEU A 708 -28.95 -14.25 64.67
C LEU A 708 -29.25 -14.50 63.21
N ASP A 709 -28.26 -14.93 62.44
CA ASP A 709 -28.12 -15.47 61.08
C ASP A 709 -27.76 -16.94 61.10
N ALA A 710 -27.22 -17.61 62.12
CA ALA A 710 -27.53 -19.06 62.14
C ALA A 710 -29.04 -19.16 62.33
N LEU A 711 -29.65 -18.29 63.13
CA LEU A 711 -31.09 -18.17 63.28
C LEU A 711 -31.73 -17.53 62.06
N LYS A 712 -31.28 -16.37 61.57
CA LYS A 712 -31.82 -15.68 60.39
C LYS A 712 -31.49 -16.43 59.12
N SER A 713 -30.44 -17.25 59.01
CA SER A 713 -30.22 -18.22 57.92
C SER A 713 -31.03 -19.47 58.16
N LEU A 714 -31.14 -20.03 59.37
CA LEU A 714 -32.16 -21.05 59.70
C LEU A 714 -33.59 -20.50 59.44
N TYR A 715 -33.77 -19.19 59.26
CA TYR A 715 -35.03 -18.55 58.84
C TYR A 715 -35.02 -18.04 57.37
N ILE A 716 -33.91 -17.63 56.76
CA ILE A 716 -33.76 -17.17 55.35
C ILE A 716 -33.51 -18.35 54.41
N GLU A 717 -32.78 -19.39 54.84
CA GLU A 717 -32.67 -20.71 54.17
C GLU A 717 -34.02 -21.42 54.11
N HIS A 718 -34.90 -21.16 55.07
CA HIS A 718 -36.30 -21.57 55.03
C HIS A 718 -37.23 -20.55 54.32
N ASN A 719 -36.64 -19.49 53.69
CA ASN A 719 -37.25 -18.39 52.92
C ASN A 719 -38.22 -17.47 53.69
N GLN A 720 -37.83 -17.00 54.88
CA GLN A 720 -38.70 -16.30 55.85
C GLN A 720 -38.03 -15.12 56.59
N PRO A 721 -37.58 -14.05 55.90
CA PRO A 721 -37.04 -12.86 56.55
C PRO A 721 -38.05 -12.12 57.45
N ASP A 722 -39.35 -12.32 57.21
CA ASP A 722 -40.41 -11.79 58.07
C ASP A 722 -40.46 -12.48 59.46
N MET A 723 -40.04 -13.74 59.58
CA MET A 723 -39.95 -14.47 60.87
C MET A 723 -38.80 -13.94 61.73
N TYR A 724 -37.69 -13.62 61.09
CA TYR A 724 -36.61 -12.87 61.73
C TYR A 724 -37.09 -11.49 62.17
N SER A 725 -37.88 -10.79 61.33
CA SER A 725 -38.47 -9.51 61.73
C SER A 725 -39.36 -9.61 62.97
N ALA A 726 -40.13 -10.69 63.08
CA ALA A 726 -40.93 -11.00 64.28
C ALA A 726 -40.05 -11.32 65.51
N LEU A 727 -39.00 -12.15 65.38
CA LEU A 727 -38.03 -12.48 66.44
C LEU A 727 -37.41 -11.21 67.04
N LEU A 728 -37.08 -10.24 66.19
CA LEU A 728 -36.52 -8.95 66.59
C LEU A 728 -37.54 -8.10 67.36
N LYS A 729 -38.79 -8.02 66.88
CA LYS A 729 -39.88 -7.31 67.58
C LYS A 729 -40.20 -7.94 68.94
N GLU A 730 -40.23 -9.27 69.01
CA GLU A 730 -40.68 -10.04 70.17
C GLU A 730 -39.67 -10.05 71.33
N ASN A 731 -38.37 -10.08 71.03
CA ASN A 731 -37.34 -10.00 72.07
C ASN A 731 -37.13 -8.56 72.57
N ASN A 732 -38.16 -7.71 72.38
CA ASN A 732 -38.14 -6.26 72.54
C ASN A 732 -36.77 -5.71 72.16
N ILE A 733 -36.22 -6.21 71.04
CA ILE A 733 -35.05 -5.62 70.43
C ILE A 733 -35.60 -4.36 69.75
N THR A 734 -36.13 -3.45 70.57
CA THR A 734 -36.60 -2.12 70.27
C THR A 734 -35.35 -1.27 70.20
N GLY A 735 -35.11 -0.66 69.04
CA GLY A 735 -33.77 -0.28 68.64
C GLY A 735 -33.09 -1.31 67.72
N VAL A 736 -33.77 -2.43 67.37
CA VAL A 736 -33.73 -2.91 65.97
C VAL A 736 -34.43 -1.83 65.18
N ASP A 737 -33.63 -0.79 64.98
CA ASP A 737 -33.86 0.33 64.11
C ASP A 737 -34.46 -0.22 62.82
N ASP A 738 -35.39 0.51 62.20
CA ASP A 738 -35.88 0.19 60.87
C ASP A 738 -34.71 -0.16 59.92
N ASN A 739 -33.50 0.37 60.17
CA ASN A 739 -32.22 0.00 59.55
C ASN A 739 -31.73 -1.47 59.69
N SER A 740 -32.13 -2.25 60.69
CA SER A 740 -31.77 -3.69 60.80
C SER A 740 -32.70 -4.59 60.00
N LEU A 741 -33.95 -4.17 59.79
CA LEU A 741 -34.90 -4.83 58.90
C LEU A 741 -34.64 -4.45 57.44
N ASP A 742 -34.34 -3.18 57.21
CA ASP A 742 -33.69 -2.66 56.01
C ASP A 742 -32.53 -3.59 55.59
N SER A 743 -31.56 -3.85 56.48
CA SER A 743 -30.45 -4.79 56.24
C SER A 743 -30.91 -6.23 55.93
N ALA A 744 -31.92 -6.76 56.63
CA ALA A 744 -32.41 -8.12 56.42
C ALA A 744 -33.08 -8.34 55.05
N TYR A 745 -33.83 -7.32 54.59
CA TYR A 745 -34.44 -7.32 53.28
C TYR A 745 -33.42 -7.12 52.17
N TYR A 746 -32.44 -6.22 52.37
CA TYR A 746 -31.31 -6.07 51.46
C TYR A 746 -30.48 -7.37 51.35
N SER A 747 -30.16 -8.03 52.47
CA SER A 747 -29.40 -9.30 52.47
C SER A 747 -30.15 -10.44 51.77
N ALA A 748 -31.48 -10.49 51.85
CA ALA A 748 -32.27 -11.45 51.08
C ALA A 748 -32.20 -11.18 49.56
N ALA A 749 -32.20 -9.90 49.15
CA ALA A 749 -31.99 -9.49 47.76
C ALA A 749 -30.57 -9.79 47.26
N GLU A 750 -29.56 -9.46 48.07
CA GLU A 750 -28.14 -9.75 47.82
C GLU A 750 -27.89 -11.25 47.75
N THR A 751 -28.63 -12.09 48.49
CA THR A 751 -28.56 -13.56 48.40
C THR A 751 -29.10 -14.06 47.05
N GLN A 752 -30.15 -13.44 46.49
CA GLN A 752 -30.62 -13.75 45.13
C GLN A 752 -29.63 -13.27 44.06
N PHE A 753 -29.02 -12.10 44.27
CA PHE A 753 -27.95 -11.58 43.41
C PHE A 753 -26.75 -12.53 43.40
N ALA A 754 -26.26 -12.92 44.58
CA ALA A 754 -25.17 -13.88 44.73
C ALA A 754 -25.50 -15.26 44.15
N ALA A 755 -26.78 -15.65 44.14
CA ALA A 755 -27.27 -16.88 43.51
C ALA A 755 -27.43 -16.78 41.97
N GLY A 756 -27.05 -15.65 41.35
CA GLY A 756 -27.14 -15.44 39.90
C GLY A 756 -28.56 -15.19 39.38
N LYS A 757 -29.52 -14.95 40.27
CA LYS A 757 -30.93 -14.76 39.93
C LYS A 757 -31.22 -13.27 39.73
N TRP A 758 -30.68 -12.70 38.65
CA TRP A 758 -30.65 -11.24 38.40
C TRP A 758 -32.02 -10.55 38.43
N ALA A 759 -33.04 -11.18 37.86
CA ALA A 759 -34.40 -10.63 37.89
C ALA A 759 -34.99 -10.62 39.32
N ASN A 760 -34.76 -11.67 40.11
CA ASN A 760 -35.19 -11.76 41.51
C ASN A 760 -34.41 -10.78 42.39
N ALA A 761 -33.12 -10.60 42.09
CA ALA A 761 -32.29 -9.60 42.73
C ALA A 761 -32.80 -8.19 42.44
N ARG A 762 -33.03 -7.81 41.17
CA ARG A 762 -33.62 -6.52 40.80
C ARG A 762 -34.96 -6.30 41.49
N GLN A 763 -35.82 -7.31 41.54
CA GLN A 763 -37.11 -7.22 42.23
C GLN A 763 -36.95 -7.01 43.74
N ALA A 764 -36.11 -7.79 44.41
CA ALA A 764 -35.88 -7.68 45.84
C ALA A 764 -35.14 -6.38 46.21
N PHE A 765 -34.26 -5.88 45.34
CA PHE A 765 -33.65 -4.55 45.46
C PHE A 765 -34.67 -3.42 45.22
N ASN A 766 -35.59 -3.56 44.26
CA ASN A 766 -36.72 -2.63 44.12
C ASN A 766 -37.59 -2.62 45.38
N GLN A 767 -37.93 -3.79 45.93
CA GLN A 767 -38.73 -3.91 47.16
C GLN A 767 -38.03 -3.25 48.35
N TYR A 768 -36.72 -3.44 48.46
CA TYR A 768 -35.89 -2.77 49.45
C TYR A 768 -35.91 -1.23 49.26
N LEU A 769 -35.62 -0.74 48.04
CA LEU A 769 -35.61 0.69 47.70
C LEU A 769 -36.97 1.36 47.86
N GLU A 770 -38.08 0.64 47.64
CA GLU A 770 -39.45 1.13 47.87
C GLU A 770 -39.82 1.19 49.36
N LYS A 771 -39.44 0.17 50.14
CA LYS A 771 -39.81 0.05 51.57
C LYS A 771 -38.92 0.93 52.46
N TYR A 772 -37.69 1.15 52.04
CA TYR A 772 -36.69 1.96 52.74
C TYR A 772 -36.00 2.95 51.76
N PRO A 773 -36.73 3.93 51.19
CA PRO A 773 -36.19 4.86 50.18
C PRO A 773 -35.13 5.84 50.72
N ASN A 774 -35.05 5.98 52.05
CA ASN A 774 -33.98 6.69 52.77
C ASN A 774 -33.19 5.73 53.69
N GLY A 775 -33.28 4.42 53.43
CA GLY A 775 -32.62 3.37 54.19
C GLY A 775 -31.09 3.42 54.11
N THR A 776 -30.44 2.68 54.99
CA THR A 776 -28.97 2.72 55.14
C THR A 776 -28.23 2.15 53.94
N PHE A 777 -28.82 1.15 53.25
CA PHE A 777 -28.24 0.51 52.07
C PHE A 777 -28.77 1.10 50.75
N VAL A 778 -29.41 2.28 50.73
CA VAL A 778 -29.97 2.86 49.50
C VAL A 778 -28.92 3.01 48.40
N ASN A 779 -27.79 3.67 48.67
CA ASN A 779 -26.71 3.79 47.68
C ASN A 779 -26.14 2.43 47.25
N LYS A 780 -26.06 1.48 48.19
CA LYS A 780 -25.62 0.10 47.93
C LYS A 780 -26.62 -0.64 47.05
N ALA A 781 -27.91 -0.51 47.33
CA ALA A 781 -29.00 -1.13 46.58
C ALA A 781 -29.14 -0.54 45.19
N HIS A 782 -29.00 0.78 45.03
CA HIS A 782 -28.88 1.42 43.71
C HIS A 782 -27.67 0.86 42.95
N PHE A 783 -26.51 0.70 43.60
CA PHE A 783 -25.33 0.10 42.99
C PHE A 783 -25.55 -1.37 42.56
N TYR A 784 -26.01 -2.26 43.44
CA TYR A 784 -26.22 -3.67 43.09
C TYR A 784 -27.42 -3.92 42.17
N LYS A 785 -28.41 -3.01 42.18
CA LYS A 785 -29.44 -2.96 41.15
C LYS A 785 -28.83 -2.56 39.80
N ALA A 786 -27.98 -1.54 39.75
CA ALA A 786 -27.26 -1.15 38.54
C ALA A 786 -26.40 -2.31 38.02
N GLU A 787 -25.68 -3.03 38.89
CA GLU A 787 -24.91 -4.22 38.52
C GLU A 787 -25.83 -5.35 38.01
N SER A 788 -27.01 -5.56 38.63
CA SER A 788 -28.00 -6.52 38.15
C SER A 788 -28.50 -6.15 36.75
N ASP A 789 -28.82 -4.87 36.53
CA ASP A 789 -29.27 -4.33 35.24
C ASP A 789 -28.16 -4.45 34.19
N MET A 790 -26.90 -4.20 34.55
CA MET A 790 -25.74 -4.45 33.69
C MET A 790 -25.61 -5.93 33.30
N GLN A 791 -25.81 -6.87 34.23
CA GLN A 791 -25.81 -8.31 33.91
C GLN A 791 -26.97 -8.72 32.99
N MET A 792 -28.06 -7.94 32.96
CA MET A 792 -29.19 -8.14 32.05
C MET A 792 -29.05 -7.37 30.73
N GLY A 793 -28.01 -6.53 30.57
CA GLY A 793 -27.78 -5.71 29.37
C GLY A 793 -28.51 -4.37 29.35
N GLU A 794 -29.14 -3.97 30.45
CA GLU A 794 -29.95 -2.75 30.58
C GLU A 794 -29.09 -1.54 31.00
N THR A 795 -28.20 -1.12 30.09
CA THR A 795 -27.16 -0.10 30.37
C THR A 795 -27.71 1.28 30.71
N LYS A 796 -28.89 1.64 30.19
CA LYS A 796 -29.50 2.97 30.43
C LYS A 796 -30.03 3.08 31.86
N GLU A 797 -30.70 2.04 32.31
CA GLU A 797 -31.23 1.86 33.66
C GLU A 797 -30.07 1.83 34.65
N ALA A 798 -29.03 1.01 34.37
CA ALA A 798 -27.83 0.98 35.19
C ALA A 798 -27.13 2.35 35.31
N LEU A 799 -26.99 3.10 34.22
CA LEU A 799 -26.41 4.44 34.25
C LEU A 799 -27.20 5.39 35.15
N ALA A 800 -28.54 5.36 35.08
CA ALA A 800 -29.38 6.20 35.93
C ALA A 800 -29.17 5.89 37.42
N GLU A 801 -29.04 4.60 37.76
CA GLU A 801 -28.78 4.17 39.13
C GLU A 801 -27.35 4.54 39.59
N TYR A 802 -26.31 4.37 38.75
CA TYR A 802 -24.96 4.84 39.07
C TYR A 802 -24.90 6.37 39.24
N LYS A 803 -25.62 7.15 38.41
CA LYS A 803 -25.74 8.60 38.57
C LYS A 803 -26.35 8.98 39.93
N THR A 804 -27.35 8.23 40.38
CA THR A 804 -27.97 8.43 41.69
C THR A 804 -26.97 8.20 42.83
N VAL A 805 -26.13 7.17 42.72
CA VAL A 805 -25.03 6.92 43.67
C VAL A 805 -23.99 8.06 43.66
N LEU A 806 -23.67 8.62 42.49
CA LEU A 806 -22.67 9.70 42.34
C LEU A 806 -23.15 11.09 42.76
N ASN A 807 -24.45 11.34 42.70
CA ASN A 807 -25.05 12.59 43.18
C ASN A 807 -25.23 12.60 44.71
N SER A 808 -24.97 11.48 45.37
CA SER A 808 -25.00 11.35 46.82
C SER A 808 -23.63 11.70 47.43
N SER A 809 -23.56 11.84 48.77
CA SER A 809 -22.29 11.98 49.47
C SER A 809 -21.37 10.78 49.20
N TRP A 810 -20.05 11.02 49.24
CA TRP A 810 -19.04 9.99 48.97
C TRP A 810 -19.28 8.69 49.78
N SER A 811 -19.12 7.55 49.12
CA SER A 811 -19.28 6.20 49.69
C SER A 811 -18.31 5.21 49.03
N ASP A 812 -18.23 4.00 49.57
CA ASP A 812 -17.43 2.90 49.01
C ASP A 812 -17.84 2.50 47.57
N PHE A 813 -19.06 2.88 47.16
CA PHE A 813 -19.57 2.67 45.80
C PHE A 813 -19.24 3.84 44.87
N THR A 814 -18.81 4.99 45.39
CA THR A 814 -18.55 6.19 44.58
C THR A 814 -17.45 5.93 43.56
N GLU A 815 -16.33 5.32 43.95
CA GLU A 815 -15.23 5.01 43.04
C GLU A 815 -15.69 4.06 41.91
N ARG A 816 -16.35 2.94 42.25
CA ARG A 816 -16.84 1.96 41.26
C ARG A 816 -17.93 2.53 40.37
N SER A 817 -18.88 3.25 40.94
CA SER A 817 -19.95 3.91 40.20
C SER A 817 -19.40 5.00 39.28
N ALA A 818 -18.37 5.75 39.71
CA ALA A 818 -17.73 6.78 38.90
C ALA A 818 -17.01 6.15 37.71
N ALA A 819 -16.26 5.06 37.94
CA ALA A 819 -15.63 4.32 36.85
C ALA A 819 -16.65 3.75 35.86
N LYS A 820 -17.72 3.11 36.34
CA LYS A 820 -18.79 2.55 35.47
C LYS A 820 -19.53 3.65 34.71
N ALA A 821 -19.97 4.71 35.39
CA ALA A 821 -20.68 5.82 34.77
C ALA A 821 -19.82 6.59 33.77
N ALA A 822 -18.54 6.85 34.10
CA ALA A 822 -17.60 7.50 33.20
C ALA A 822 -17.38 6.68 31.92
N ASN A 823 -17.17 5.37 32.06
CA ASN A 823 -17.00 4.46 30.92
C ASN A 823 -18.26 4.39 30.05
N ILE A 824 -19.45 4.29 30.66
CA ILE A 824 -20.73 4.30 29.92
C ILE A 824 -20.91 5.64 29.20
N ALA A 825 -20.70 6.78 29.86
CA ALA A 825 -20.83 8.10 29.27
C ALA A 825 -19.85 8.33 28.12
N TYR A 826 -18.59 7.90 28.28
CA TYR A 826 -17.57 7.96 27.24
C TYR A 826 -17.96 7.11 26.01
N GLN A 827 -18.46 5.88 26.23
CA GLN A 827 -18.97 5.02 25.15
C GLN A 827 -20.18 5.62 24.44
N GLN A 828 -21.04 6.34 25.17
CA GLN A 828 -22.16 7.11 24.60
C GLN A 828 -21.73 8.41 23.91
N LYS A 829 -20.41 8.70 23.85
CA LYS A 829 -19.81 9.93 23.31
C LYS A 829 -20.27 11.21 24.02
N ASN A 830 -20.78 11.09 25.24
CA ASN A 830 -21.08 12.23 26.09
C ASN A 830 -19.82 12.62 26.88
N TYR A 831 -18.86 13.23 26.18
CA TYR A 831 -17.54 13.53 26.74
C TYR A 831 -17.57 14.57 27.87
N GLU A 832 -18.60 15.42 27.94
CA GLU A 832 -18.77 16.36 29.06
C GLU A 832 -19.12 15.63 30.36
N GLU A 833 -20.11 14.73 30.33
CA GLU A 833 -20.43 13.89 31.48
C GLU A 833 -19.28 12.93 31.82
N ALA A 834 -18.63 12.34 30.82
CA ALA A 834 -17.47 11.47 31.06
C ALA A 834 -16.33 12.23 31.75
N LEU A 835 -16.00 13.44 31.29
CA LEU A 835 -15.01 14.31 31.93
C LEU A 835 -15.40 14.61 33.38
N SER A 836 -16.68 14.87 33.65
CA SER A 836 -17.18 15.09 35.00
C SER A 836 -17.02 13.84 35.89
N TYR A 837 -17.47 12.67 35.43
CA TYR A 837 -17.39 11.42 36.19
C TYR A 837 -15.96 10.93 36.38
N TYR A 838 -15.07 11.06 35.39
CA TYR A 838 -13.64 10.80 35.60
C TYR A 838 -13.00 11.80 36.56
N GLY A 839 -13.49 13.05 36.61
CA GLY A 839 -13.12 14.03 37.63
C GLY A 839 -13.50 13.58 39.04
N ILE A 840 -14.71 13.03 39.20
CA ILE A 840 -15.16 12.42 40.47
C ILE A 840 -14.30 11.20 40.79
N LEU A 841 -14.07 10.31 39.82
CA LEU A 841 -13.19 9.14 40.00
C LEU A 841 -11.80 9.56 40.47
N ARG A 842 -11.20 10.58 39.86
CA ARG A 842 -9.90 11.11 40.29
C ARG A 842 -9.90 11.55 41.75
N SER A 843 -10.96 12.25 42.19
CA SER A 843 -11.08 12.73 43.57
C SER A 843 -11.45 11.63 44.58
N SER A 844 -11.99 10.51 44.12
CA SER A 844 -12.50 9.42 44.95
C SER A 844 -11.68 8.13 44.85
N ALA A 845 -10.66 8.09 43.99
CA ALA A 845 -9.85 6.91 43.74
C ALA A 845 -9.05 6.52 44.98
N LEU A 846 -9.29 5.30 45.44
CA LEU A 846 -8.59 4.68 46.56
C LEU A 846 -7.49 3.74 46.04
N ALA A 847 -7.74 3.11 44.90
CA ALA A 847 -6.77 2.26 44.23
C ALA A 847 -5.92 3.05 43.23
N LYS A 848 -4.63 2.74 43.17
CA LYS A 848 -3.71 3.32 42.17
C LYS A 848 -4.22 3.13 40.75
N GLN A 849 -4.75 1.95 40.42
CA GLN A 849 -5.28 1.62 39.10
C GLN A 849 -6.48 2.50 38.71
N ASN A 850 -7.38 2.79 39.66
CA ASN A 850 -8.52 3.66 39.40
C ASN A 850 -8.11 5.13 39.27
N LEU A 851 -7.06 5.55 39.99
CA LEU A 851 -6.48 6.88 39.80
C LEU A 851 -5.83 7.02 38.41
N GLN A 852 -5.10 6.00 37.96
CA GLN A 852 -4.54 5.93 36.62
C GLN A 852 -5.65 5.98 35.55
N GLU A 853 -6.72 5.18 35.71
CA GLU A 853 -7.88 5.18 34.81
C GLU A 853 -8.60 6.54 34.78
N ALA A 854 -8.70 7.23 35.93
CA ALA A 854 -9.29 8.55 36.00
C ALA A 854 -8.51 9.56 35.16
N TYR A 855 -7.18 9.61 35.30
CA TYR A 855 -6.35 10.53 34.51
C TYR A 855 -6.35 10.16 33.02
N ALA A 856 -6.38 8.87 32.68
CA ALA A 856 -6.52 8.42 31.31
C ALA A 856 -7.85 8.88 30.70
N GLY A 857 -8.96 8.69 31.41
CA GLY A 857 -10.29 9.16 31.01
C GLY A 857 -10.41 10.68 30.91
N LEU A 858 -9.82 11.42 31.85
CA LEU A 858 -9.75 12.89 31.82
C LEU A 858 -8.97 13.40 30.61
N MET A 859 -7.81 12.81 30.33
CA MET A 859 -6.99 13.11 29.16
C MET A 859 -7.76 12.86 27.86
N ARG A 860 -8.33 11.65 27.69
CA ARG A 860 -9.12 11.27 26.51
C ARG A 860 -10.29 12.23 26.30
N SER A 861 -11.10 12.45 27.34
CA SER A 861 -12.29 13.31 27.27
C SER A 861 -11.93 14.77 26.97
N SER A 862 -10.84 15.28 27.56
CA SER A 862 -10.36 16.64 27.29
C SER A 862 -9.89 16.81 25.85
N TYR A 863 -9.21 15.80 25.28
CA TYR A 863 -8.80 15.81 23.88
C TYR A 863 -10.00 15.87 22.92
N GLU A 864 -11.02 15.03 23.15
CA GLU A 864 -12.25 15.02 22.33
C GLU A 864 -13.03 16.34 22.44
N LEU A 865 -13.02 16.97 23.61
CA LEU A 865 -13.59 18.30 23.85
C LEU A 865 -12.69 19.45 23.32
N LYS A 866 -11.58 19.13 22.64
CA LYS A 866 -10.60 20.09 22.10
C LYS A 866 -9.93 20.97 23.17
N LYS A 867 -9.93 20.53 24.42
CA LYS A 867 -9.21 21.15 25.55
C LYS A 867 -7.78 20.61 25.59
N TYR A 868 -6.97 20.95 24.57
CA TYR A 868 -5.66 20.35 24.33
C TYR A 868 -4.63 20.62 25.44
N SER A 869 -4.68 21.79 26.08
CA SER A 869 -3.83 22.12 27.22
C SER A 869 -4.13 21.22 28.43
N ASP A 870 -5.42 21.04 28.76
CA ASP A 870 -5.86 20.16 29.85
C ASP A 870 -5.47 18.69 29.56
N ALA A 871 -5.70 18.22 28.33
CA ALA A 871 -5.32 16.88 27.91
C ALA A 871 -3.80 16.63 28.08
N THR A 872 -2.97 17.61 27.70
CA THR A 872 -1.52 17.56 27.88
C THR A 872 -1.13 17.50 29.36
N SER A 873 -1.76 18.33 30.20
CA SER A 873 -1.49 18.35 31.65
C SER A 873 -1.90 17.03 32.33
N PHE A 874 -3.03 16.45 31.95
CA PHE A 874 -3.45 15.15 32.48
C PHE A 874 -2.55 14.01 32.01
N ALA A 875 -2.09 14.03 30.75
CA ALA A 875 -1.12 13.06 30.25
C ALA A 875 0.22 13.13 30.99
N ASP A 876 0.72 14.33 31.27
CA ASP A 876 1.92 14.55 32.07
C ASP A 876 1.76 14.03 33.49
N THR A 877 0.63 14.34 34.12
CA THR A 877 0.33 13.85 35.47
C THR A 877 0.27 12.32 35.50
N LEU A 878 -0.45 11.70 34.54
CA LEU A 878 -0.55 10.25 34.42
C LEU A 878 0.83 9.60 34.31
N SER A 879 1.73 10.17 33.51
CA SER A 879 3.09 9.65 33.29
C SER A 879 3.98 9.73 34.54
N THR A 880 3.62 10.56 35.52
CA THR A 880 4.36 10.69 36.79
C THR A 880 3.81 9.81 37.92
N LEU A 881 2.67 9.14 37.71
CA LEU A 881 2.11 8.25 38.72
C LEU A 881 3.00 6.99 38.88
N PRO A 882 3.09 6.43 40.10
CA PRO A 882 3.83 5.19 40.32
C PRO A 882 3.16 4.00 39.63
N ASP A 883 3.96 3.01 39.23
CA ASP A 883 3.52 1.71 38.69
C ASP A 883 2.61 1.83 37.45
N VAL A 884 2.83 2.82 36.59
CA VAL A 884 2.12 2.96 35.30
C VAL A 884 2.74 2.00 34.31
N ASP A 885 1.93 1.14 33.71
CA ASP A 885 2.42 0.19 32.72
C ASP A 885 2.85 0.87 31.40
N GLU A 886 3.60 0.12 30.58
CA GLU A 886 4.12 0.58 29.29
C GLU A 886 2.98 0.98 28.32
N GLN A 887 1.85 0.29 28.38
CA GLN A 887 0.70 0.53 27.50
C GLN A 887 0.09 1.90 27.78
N LEU A 888 -0.15 2.20 29.06
CA LEU A 888 -0.78 3.44 29.50
C LEU A 888 0.17 4.62 29.36
N THR A 889 1.47 4.40 29.58
CA THR A 889 2.52 5.40 29.31
C THR A 889 2.54 5.80 27.83
N ASN A 890 2.54 4.81 26.92
CA ASN A 890 2.53 5.06 25.48
C ASN A 890 1.25 5.78 25.03
N GLU A 891 0.10 5.45 25.64
CA GLU A 891 -1.15 6.14 25.36
C GLU A 891 -1.11 7.61 25.81
N ALA A 892 -0.59 7.88 27.01
CA ALA A 892 -0.44 9.24 27.53
C ALA A 892 0.42 10.11 26.62
N LEU A 893 1.59 9.59 26.22
CA LEU A 893 2.49 10.26 25.30
C LEU A 893 1.83 10.50 23.93
N LEU A 894 1.06 9.55 23.42
CA LEU A 894 0.38 9.69 22.13
C LEU A 894 -0.66 10.82 22.16
N TYR A 895 -1.54 10.83 23.17
CA TYR A 895 -2.53 11.90 23.32
C TYR A 895 -1.87 13.26 23.57
N LYS A 896 -0.76 13.31 24.31
CA LYS A 896 0.04 14.53 24.47
C LYS A 896 0.60 15.03 23.14
N ALA A 897 1.22 14.16 22.34
CA ALA A 897 1.76 14.53 21.04
C ALA A 897 0.67 15.05 20.09
N ARG A 898 -0.47 14.34 20.02
CA ARG A 898 -1.64 14.77 19.23
C ARG A 898 -2.22 16.10 19.70
N ALA A 899 -2.30 16.33 21.01
CA ALA A 899 -2.79 17.58 21.58
C ALA A 899 -1.87 18.75 21.24
N LEU A 900 -0.55 18.61 21.45
CA LEU A 900 0.46 19.60 21.08
C LEU A 900 0.43 19.91 19.58
N GLN A 901 0.27 18.88 18.75
CA GLN A 901 0.16 19.05 17.31
C GLN A 901 -1.10 19.82 16.91
N ALA A 902 -2.26 19.50 17.51
CA ALA A 902 -3.50 20.22 17.27
C ALA A 902 -3.41 21.69 17.74
N ASP A 903 -2.62 21.96 18.77
CA ASP A 903 -2.30 23.30 19.30
C ASP A 903 -1.15 24.00 18.53
N SER A 904 -0.77 23.49 17.36
CA SER A 904 0.30 24.02 16.49
C SER A 904 1.72 24.04 17.07
N ASN A 905 1.97 23.35 18.19
CA ASN A 905 3.30 23.17 18.78
C ASN A 905 4.00 21.93 18.21
N ILE A 906 4.36 22.02 16.92
CA ILE A 906 4.82 20.88 16.11
C ILE A 906 6.17 20.31 16.60
N ASP A 907 7.12 21.16 16.99
CA ASP A 907 8.46 20.69 17.42
C ASP A 907 8.38 19.88 18.72
N ALA A 908 7.58 20.34 19.68
CA ALA A 908 7.33 19.61 20.91
C ALA A 908 6.62 18.27 20.64
N ALA A 909 5.64 18.26 19.72
CA ALA A 909 4.96 17.04 19.30
C ALA A 909 5.93 16.04 18.66
N ILE A 910 6.79 16.48 17.74
CA ILE A 910 7.79 15.63 17.06
C ILE A 910 8.75 14.99 18.08
N ASN A 911 9.19 15.72 19.10
CA ASN A 911 10.05 15.16 20.14
C ASN A 911 9.38 14.04 20.95
N ILE A 912 8.07 14.11 21.14
CA ILE A 912 7.31 13.03 21.78
C ILE A 912 7.10 11.87 20.80
N TYR A 913 6.78 12.14 19.53
CA TYR A 913 6.70 11.09 18.51
C TYR A 913 8.01 10.31 18.39
N LYS A 914 9.18 10.97 18.47
CA LYS A 914 10.48 10.28 18.51
C LYS A 914 10.63 9.30 19.68
N GLN A 915 10.00 9.58 20.82
CA GLN A 915 9.97 8.64 21.95
C GLN A 915 9.04 7.44 21.67
N LEU A 916 7.98 7.66 20.89
CA LEU A 916 6.99 6.64 20.52
C LEU A 916 7.36 5.77 19.32
N ALA A 917 8.30 6.19 18.48
CA ALA A 917 8.77 5.46 17.30
C ALA A 917 9.29 4.03 17.62
N GLY A 918 9.79 3.81 18.84
CA GLY A 918 10.23 2.51 19.34
C GLY A 918 9.16 1.68 20.05
N SER A 919 7.89 2.10 20.06
CA SER A 919 6.83 1.40 20.78
C SER A 919 6.59 -0.01 20.21
N LYS A 920 6.40 -0.99 21.09
CA LYS A 920 5.99 -2.36 20.70
C LYS A 920 4.62 -2.41 20.02
N ARG A 921 3.82 -1.34 20.13
CA ARG A 921 2.52 -1.20 19.46
C ARG A 921 2.74 -0.59 18.09
N SER A 922 2.68 -1.43 17.06
CA SER A 922 2.97 -1.04 15.68
C SER A 922 2.13 0.16 15.19
N ALA A 923 0.85 0.26 15.57
CA ALA A 923 0.00 1.39 15.21
C ALA A 923 0.49 2.73 15.78
N ILE A 924 0.98 2.74 17.03
CA ILE A 924 1.51 3.94 17.67
C ILE A 924 2.84 4.34 17.03
N ALA A 925 3.73 3.36 16.83
CA ALA A 925 5.01 3.59 16.18
C ALA A 925 4.84 4.07 14.73
N ALA A 926 3.86 3.53 13.99
CA ALA A 926 3.54 3.95 12.62
C ALA A 926 3.06 5.40 12.55
N GLU A 927 2.16 5.80 13.46
CA GLU A 927 1.69 7.20 13.53
C GLU A 927 2.83 8.16 13.92
N ALA A 928 3.67 7.75 14.87
CA ALA A 928 4.83 8.52 15.28
C ALA A 928 5.80 8.74 14.12
N ASP A 929 6.19 7.68 13.42
CA ASP A 929 7.08 7.75 12.25
C ASP A 929 6.48 8.58 11.12
N TYR A 930 5.16 8.51 10.88
CA TYR A 930 4.49 9.37 9.91
C TYR A 930 4.72 10.85 10.20
N TYR A 931 4.53 11.28 11.45
CA TYR A 931 4.70 12.69 11.82
C TYR A 931 6.17 13.12 11.89
N ILE A 932 7.08 12.21 12.26
CA ILE A 932 8.53 12.47 12.18
C ILE A 932 8.95 12.68 10.72
N ALA A 933 8.52 11.80 9.82
CA ALA A 933 8.80 11.91 8.38
C ALA A 933 8.21 13.18 7.79
N GLN A 934 7.01 13.59 8.21
CA GLN A 934 6.41 14.86 7.79
C GLN A 934 7.25 16.07 8.25
N GLY A 935 7.80 16.02 9.46
CA GLY A 935 8.74 17.03 9.96
C GLY A 935 10.02 17.08 9.12
N GLN A 936 10.66 15.94 8.90
CA GLN A 936 11.87 15.82 8.08
C GLN A 936 11.65 16.30 6.63
N TYR A 937 10.49 15.99 6.05
CA TYR A 937 10.11 16.47 4.72
C TYR A 937 10.04 18.01 4.67
N LYS A 938 9.43 18.65 5.67
CA LYS A 938 9.37 20.12 5.77
C LYS A 938 10.75 20.76 5.97
N GLU A 939 11.68 20.06 6.62
CA GLU A 939 13.09 20.46 6.78
C GLU A 939 13.95 20.14 5.54
N ALA A 940 13.36 19.63 4.45
CA ALA A 940 14.05 19.18 3.23
C ALA A 940 15.07 18.04 3.43
N LYS A 941 14.93 17.24 4.51
CA LYS A 941 15.74 16.05 4.79
C LYS A 941 15.14 14.81 4.13
N TYR A 942 15.09 14.79 2.80
CA TYR A 942 14.27 13.84 2.05
C TYR A 942 14.66 12.37 2.25
N LYS A 943 15.95 12.04 2.27
CA LYS A 943 16.40 10.65 2.51
C LYS A 943 15.97 10.12 3.87
N GLU A 944 16.14 10.92 4.91
CA GLU A 944 15.73 10.56 6.27
C GLU A 944 14.20 10.43 6.37
N ALA A 945 13.47 11.35 5.71
CA ALA A 945 12.02 11.28 5.61
C ALA A 945 11.55 10.02 4.88
N GLU A 946 12.26 9.62 3.82
CA GLU A 946 11.97 8.43 3.03
C GLU A 946 12.17 7.15 3.85
N GLU A 947 13.28 7.04 4.58
CA GLU A 947 13.55 5.90 5.46
C GLU A 947 12.48 5.79 6.56
N THR A 948 12.16 6.92 7.21
CA THR A 948 11.19 6.98 8.31
C THR A 948 9.77 6.66 7.83
N ILE A 949 9.33 7.23 6.70
CA ILE A 949 7.98 6.97 6.17
C ILE A 949 7.82 5.53 5.68
N ASN A 950 8.88 4.92 5.13
CA ASN A 950 8.86 3.51 4.76
C ASN A 950 8.72 2.61 6.01
N ASN A 951 9.32 2.99 7.15
CA ASN A 951 9.09 2.29 8.41
C ASN A 951 7.64 2.42 8.89
N ALA A 952 7.07 3.63 8.81
CA ALA A 952 5.66 3.86 9.13
C ALA A 952 4.72 2.96 8.31
N ILE A 953 4.96 2.83 7.00
CA ILE A 953 4.17 1.97 6.11
C ILE A 953 4.26 0.49 6.54
N LYS A 954 5.45 0.00 6.90
CA LYS A 954 5.64 -1.39 7.37
C LYS A 954 4.93 -1.66 8.70
N LEU A 955 4.91 -0.67 9.59
CA LEU A 955 4.32 -0.78 10.93
C LEU A 955 2.79 -0.61 10.93
N ALA A 956 2.23 0.16 9.98
CA ALA A 956 0.80 0.47 9.92
C ALA A 956 -0.12 -0.74 9.68
N GLY A 957 0.44 -1.87 9.21
CA GLY A 957 -0.22 -3.14 8.87
C GLY A 957 -1.73 -3.25 9.17
N GLY A 958 -2.55 -3.00 8.15
CA GLY A 958 -4.02 -3.07 8.23
C GLY A 958 -4.77 -1.78 8.59
N ASP A 959 -4.09 -0.70 9.00
CA ASP A 959 -4.71 0.64 9.09
C ASP A 959 -4.69 1.32 7.71
N ASP A 960 -5.72 1.05 6.90
CA ASP A 960 -5.88 1.61 5.54
C ASP A 960 -5.68 3.14 5.51
N LYS A 961 -6.12 3.86 6.56
CA LYS A 961 -6.04 5.32 6.60
C LYS A 961 -4.60 5.78 6.81
N MET A 962 -3.87 5.14 7.72
CA MET A 962 -2.46 5.46 7.96
C MET A 962 -1.60 5.07 6.76
N VAL A 963 -1.83 3.89 6.18
CA VAL A 963 -1.12 3.40 5.00
C VAL A 963 -1.25 4.38 3.83
N VAL A 964 -2.47 4.81 3.49
CA VAL A 964 -2.73 5.77 2.41
C VAL A 964 -2.04 7.11 2.68
N LYS A 965 -2.14 7.64 3.90
CA LYS A 965 -1.49 8.90 4.27
C LYS A 965 0.03 8.82 4.11
N SER A 966 0.63 7.73 4.57
CA SER A 966 2.08 7.53 4.48
C SER A 966 2.55 7.38 3.04
N TYR A 967 1.81 6.67 2.18
CA TYR A 967 2.14 6.59 0.76
C TYR A 967 1.99 7.93 0.02
N MET A 968 1.01 8.76 0.37
CA MET A 968 0.89 10.11 -0.19
C MET A 968 2.10 10.98 0.16
N LEU A 969 2.57 10.93 1.42
CA LEU A 969 3.78 11.64 1.84
C LEU A 969 5.05 11.08 1.17
N LEU A 970 5.15 9.75 1.04
CA LEU A 970 6.26 9.13 0.31
C LEU A 970 6.29 9.55 -1.16
N ALA A 971 5.14 9.69 -1.82
CA ALA A 971 5.08 10.21 -3.18
C ALA A 971 5.66 11.64 -3.25
N ASP A 972 5.30 12.51 -2.30
CA ASP A 972 5.80 13.88 -2.22
C ASP A 972 7.31 13.95 -1.96
N ILE A 973 7.84 13.07 -1.10
CA ILE A 973 9.27 12.91 -0.86
C ILE A 973 9.99 12.49 -2.16
N LEU A 974 9.47 11.48 -2.87
CA LEU A 974 10.09 11.00 -4.12
C LEU A 974 10.09 12.05 -5.23
N VAL A 975 9.04 12.88 -5.31
CA VAL A 975 9.01 14.02 -6.23
C VAL A 975 10.08 15.04 -5.89
N ALA A 976 10.25 15.37 -4.61
CA ALA A 976 11.30 16.28 -4.14
C ALA A 976 12.71 15.74 -4.44
N GLU A 977 12.90 14.42 -4.38
CA GLU A 977 14.15 13.74 -4.78
C GLU A 977 14.33 13.58 -6.30
N LYS A 978 13.34 14.01 -7.09
CA LYS A 978 13.28 13.86 -8.56
C LYS A 978 13.21 12.40 -9.03
N ASP A 979 12.79 11.49 -8.17
CA ASP A 979 12.52 10.10 -8.54
C ASP A 979 11.08 9.93 -9.04
N PHE A 980 10.80 10.55 -10.19
CA PHE A 980 9.45 10.63 -10.76
C PHE A 980 8.85 9.27 -11.09
N PHE A 981 9.67 8.27 -11.47
CA PHE A 981 9.18 6.92 -11.77
C PHE A 981 8.57 6.26 -10.55
N ASN A 982 9.30 6.25 -9.42
CA ASN A 982 8.82 5.63 -8.20
C ASN A 982 7.65 6.42 -7.59
N ALA A 983 7.68 7.76 -7.66
CA ALA A 983 6.53 8.59 -7.25
C ALA A 983 5.28 8.26 -8.06
N LYS A 984 5.41 8.17 -9.38
CA LYS A 984 4.32 7.85 -10.31
C LYS A 984 3.75 6.46 -10.07
N ALA A 985 4.63 5.46 -9.96
CA ALA A 985 4.22 4.07 -9.70
C ALA A 985 3.38 3.98 -8.42
N LEU A 986 3.82 4.68 -7.38
CA LEU A 986 3.12 4.73 -6.11
C LEU A 986 1.75 5.39 -6.22
N LEU A 987 1.67 6.57 -6.83
CA LEU A 987 0.41 7.28 -7.03
C LEU A 987 -0.58 6.49 -7.91
N GLN A 988 -0.10 5.81 -8.96
CA GLN A 988 -0.93 4.92 -9.78
C GLN A 988 -1.54 3.79 -8.96
N SER A 989 -0.75 3.18 -8.07
CA SER A 989 -1.23 2.15 -7.15
C SER A 989 -2.34 2.68 -6.23
N ILE A 990 -2.18 3.88 -5.65
CA ILE A 990 -3.20 4.52 -4.80
C ILE A 990 -4.48 4.80 -5.58
N VAL A 991 -4.38 5.39 -6.79
CA VAL A 991 -5.54 5.71 -7.64
C VAL A 991 -6.35 4.47 -7.98
N ARG A 992 -5.67 3.34 -8.20
CA ARG A 992 -6.33 2.09 -8.56
C ARG A 992 -6.97 1.41 -7.35
N ASN A 993 -6.26 1.32 -6.23
CA ASN A 993 -6.63 0.47 -5.10
C ASN A 993 -7.51 1.20 -4.07
N SER A 994 -7.46 2.54 -4.01
CA SER A 994 -8.23 3.30 -3.03
C SER A 994 -9.74 3.23 -3.28
N LYS A 995 -10.49 2.84 -2.25
CA LYS A 995 -11.96 2.85 -2.23
C LYS A 995 -12.53 4.25 -1.90
N VAL A 996 -11.70 5.17 -1.44
CA VAL A 996 -12.11 6.51 -1.00
C VAL A 996 -11.97 7.48 -2.16
N ALA A 997 -13.09 8.02 -2.65
CA ALA A 997 -13.13 8.89 -3.83
C ALA A 997 -12.23 10.13 -3.70
N GLU A 998 -12.21 10.76 -2.53
CA GLU A 998 -11.37 11.94 -2.27
C GLU A 998 -9.87 11.62 -2.38
N VAL A 999 -9.42 10.52 -1.77
CA VAL A 999 -8.02 10.04 -1.88
C VAL A 999 -7.66 9.74 -3.32
N LYS A 1000 -8.57 9.08 -4.05
CA LYS A 1000 -8.36 8.74 -5.46
C LYS A 1000 -8.21 10.01 -6.31
N GLN A 1001 -8.99 11.05 -6.04
CA GLN A 1001 -8.86 12.33 -6.74
C GLN A 1001 -7.53 13.01 -6.41
N GLN A 1002 -7.18 13.15 -5.13
CA GLN A 1002 -5.91 13.76 -4.72
C GLN A 1002 -4.69 13.05 -5.32
N ALA A 1003 -4.69 11.72 -5.32
CA ALA A 1003 -3.63 10.92 -5.94
C ALA A 1003 -3.61 11.07 -7.47
N SER A 1004 -4.77 11.22 -8.11
CA SER A 1004 -4.86 11.46 -9.57
C SER A 1004 -4.30 12.82 -9.96
N ASP A 1005 -4.57 13.86 -9.18
CA ASP A 1005 -4.07 15.22 -9.42
C ASP A 1005 -2.54 15.25 -9.28
N LYS A 1006 -2.00 14.69 -8.19
CA LYS A 1006 -0.55 14.52 -8.01
C LYS A 1006 0.07 13.68 -9.13
N LEU A 1007 -0.59 12.60 -9.54
CA LEU A 1007 -0.11 11.74 -10.63
C LEU A 1007 0.03 12.52 -11.94
N ALA A 1008 -0.93 13.40 -12.25
CA ALA A 1008 -0.87 14.26 -13.43
C ALA A 1008 0.30 15.24 -13.36
N GLU A 1009 0.56 15.84 -12.20
CA GLU A 1009 1.70 16.73 -11.96
C GLU A 1009 3.04 16.00 -12.14
N VAL A 1010 3.20 14.82 -11.56
CA VAL A 1010 4.42 14.01 -11.69
C VAL A 1010 4.68 13.62 -13.15
N LYS A 1011 3.64 13.21 -13.89
CA LYS A 1011 3.76 12.92 -15.33
C LYS A 1011 4.21 14.15 -16.12
N ALA A 1012 3.69 15.34 -15.80
CA ALA A 1012 4.09 16.58 -16.45
C ALA A 1012 5.56 16.94 -16.16
N LEU A 1013 6.03 16.73 -14.91
CA LEU A 1013 7.43 16.94 -14.52
C LEU A 1013 8.38 15.98 -15.23
N GLU A 1014 8.02 14.69 -15.32
CA GLU A 1014 8.82 13.68 -16.02
C GLU A 1014 8.91 13.97 -17.53
N ASN A 1015 7.81 14.39 -18.15
CA ASN A 1015 7.75 14.69 -19.58
C ASN A 1015 8.61 15.89 -19.99
N LYS A 1016 8.86 16.87 -19.11
CA LYS A 1016 9.73 18.02 -19.40
C LYS A 1016 11.16 17.62 -19.76
N ASN A 1017 11.63 16.48 -19.26
CA ASN A 1017 13.00 16.00 -19.45
C ASN A 1017 13.09 14.79 -20.43
N SER A 1018 11.97 14.36 -21.01
CA SER A 1018 11.93 13.18 -21.89
C SER A 1018 12.16 13.54 -23.37
N LYS A 1019 13.00 12.75 -24.05
CA LYS A 1019 13.16 12.78 -25.53
C LYS A 1019 12.05 12.02 -26.26
N LEU A 1020 11.13 11.35 -25.56
CA LEU A 1020 10.04 10.65 -26.21
C LEU A 1020 9.21 11.63 -27.07
N LYS A 1021 8.90 11.23 -28.30
CA LYS A 1021 7.94 11.93 -29.15
C LYS A 1021 6.54 11.76 -28.53
N GLN A 1022 5.82 12.86 -28.34
CA GLN A 1022 4.42 12.83 -27.95
C GLN A 1022 3.60 12.68 -29.23
N ASP A 1023 2.75 11.65 -29.27
CA ASP A 1023 1.84 11.38 -30.39
C ASP A 1023 0.65 12.36 -30.40
#